data_AF-A0AAQ0Q7H8-F1
#
_entry.id   AF-A0AAQ0Q7H8-F1
#
_cell.length_a   1.000
_cell.length_b   1.000
_cell.length_c   1.000
_cell.angle_alpha   90.00
_cell.angle_beta   90.00
_cell.angle_gamma   90.00
#
_symmetry.space_group_name_H-M   'P 1'
#
loop_
_entity.id
_entity.type
_entity.pdbx_description
1 polymer ?
#
loop_
_entity_poly.entity_id
_entity_poly.type
_entity_poly.pdbx_seq_one_letter_code
_entity_poly.pdbx_strand_id
1 'polypeptide(L)'
;MEKSNQPPFWLQVKEDYIFDNFDGLVKYLENYNYSHTGDPRRDNPDYEASLDCMKGMLDRMNECLDNHQFSHAFPDDIDIVAYLKLYAATVLADLKAGNQPHSYLTGMLDLLVLTQKNTKDEVLKRLWDIAVGCVRRRRITRIRVNWTDIRNLDASRLPTFIIRLADGLEFAPDADGQTYFYEHNGALAIGHDEVSVAACNLEAFERMSRGSFACLDGLLTIVADRADVKAEPSFDEFQKRSNVMLQGLKNFKPSVRRQLKEYADGEEVYVKVTSIEGDRIKVATADPSYVTIHGELFRYFSQPGEIMTIPAYSALADLTRSAGPDDEVGLAVGDVMRVMYKKNVSNKFDVRPALENFYRELARRSCAQAFDGIYTGTFGSDSGTLWRLVNGLTVAVHRSKYDEVPSEYIESVRQAADEGTSISLQTYKEVSDQQPMRIYAQFDTFYPYRFGENNFKPEDADRNFLYEFLNDCNANCPFDDEPVVSREMIEDPRGVRLLSNFICYILHNGDFGSVERLEYITAAHMLSLMSDRPDDVSYMELQRQYLVRLVAFSRNRDVTPLALSDDDRLASNADVVVWQRIISELNRYRHPESRTLTTEVRDNQDASINKLIDASNSLIGIINETELNNIKKSIAQKLGVDDEYVAINADRTFYGEESSTLELKKSIVFPPVNRRRFKEVEAEPDVQKWAILKTVCGFLNSELGGDLLLGVNDNGYAEGLDADISELMREGLIKVASNDAYSRYVQSVVEDAFVDADNSNPIGDVLGSDITYATETSREGKYVLRVRVKPYTFGLVKFKDGSRPEGLHDSYVRQSGKTVPMTPSLASRLRAQRTARDTSDMALLRKAADEKRVAVLKGYASSSGRCDRQIEVYKIWEQRRTICGYDILNKKTRLFKVTRCEGVELAAQKWSRAHGTTNLDIDPFGMSFEQYKAQEMVIRLSAYGYRLLVEEFPVAGKLVQQLQAADTSGAMFELRCPISSPEGLGRFVMSVPGHAWIVQGDSLKEYVEEKTKILTQCIG
;
A
#
# COMPACT_ATOMS: atom_id res chain seq x y z
N MET A 1 -14.39 46.82 52.63
CA MET A 1 -14.27 46.73 51.16
C MET A 1 -12.92 47.28 50.78
N GLU A 2 -11.91 46.41 50.75
CA GLU A 2 -10.60 46.76 50.20
C GLU A 2 -10.76 46.95 48.69
N LYS A 3 -10.48 48.16 48.19
CA LYS A 3 -10.36 48.39 46.75
C LYS A 3 -9.18 47.56 46.27
N SER A 4 -9.45 46.46 45.57
CA SER A 4 -8.47 45.78 44.72
C SER A 4 -7.72 46.84 43.90
N ASN A 5 -6.40 46.86 44.04
CA ASN A 5 -5.49 47.81 43.40
C ASN A 5 -5.37 47.44 41.92
N GLN A 6 -6.44 47.68 41.14
CA GLN A 6 -6.45 47.42 39.69
C GLN A 6 -5.40 48.30 39.01
N PRO A 7 -4.73 47.83 37.94
CA PRO A 7 -3.86 48.68 37.15
C PRO A 7 -4.64 49.91 36.65
N PRO A 8 -4.02 51.10 36.60
CA PRO A 8 -4.71 52.32 36.17
C PRO A 8 -5.39 52.06 34.83
N PHE A 9 -6.69 52.35 34.78
CA PHE A 9 -7.53 52.06 33.62
C PHE A 9 -6.88 52.63 32.36
N TRP A 10 -6.61 51.75 31.40
CA TRP A 10 -6.11 52.15 30.11
C TRP A 10 -7.25 52.81 29.35
N LEU A 11 -7.27 54.15 29.36
CA LEU A 11 -8.27 55.03 28.75
C LEU A 11 -8.80 54.44 27.43
N GLN A 12 -10.12 54.17 27.37
CA GLN A 12 -10.91 53.77 26.19
C GLN A 12 -10.05 53.50 24.95
N VAL A 13 -9.51 52.28 24.86
CA VAL A 13 -8.76 51.82 23.70
C VAL A 13 -9.65 52.07 22.48
N LYS A 14 -9.23 52.97 21.60
CA LYS A 14 -9.81 53.05 20.25
C LYS A 14 -8.97 52.17 19.35
N GLU A 15 -9.62 51.54 18.39
CA GLU A 15 -8.98 50.59 17.47
C GLU A 15 -7.74 51.21 16.81
N ASP A 16 -7.80 52.49 16.42
CA ASP A 16 -6.72 53.25 15.79
C ASP A 16 -5.42 53.33 16.63
N TYR A 17 -5.48 53.14 17.94
CA TYR A 17 -4.33 53.28 18.85
C TYR A 17 -3.82 51.94 19.41
N ILE A 18 -4.45 50.80 19.04
CA ILE A 18 -4.11 49.47 19.59
C ILE A 18 -2.66 49.12 19.29
N PHE A 19 -2.24 49.19 18.02
CA PHE A 19 -0.88 48.82 17.63
C PHE A 19 0.17 49.79 18.17
N ASP A 20 -0.11 51.10 18.14
CA ASP A 20 0.78 52.14 18.66
C ASP A 20 1.09 51.99 20.16
N ASN A 21 0.16 51.40 20.92
CA ASN A 21 0.27 51.25 22.37
C ASN A 21 0.19 49.79 22.85
N PHE A 22 0.52 48.85 21.96
CA PHE A 22 0.27 47.43 22.19
C PHE A 22 0.93 46.89 23.47
N ASP A 23 2.17 47.30 23.78
CA ASP A 23 2.88 46.88 24.99
C ASP A 23 2.19 47.34 26.28
N GLY A 24 1.61 48.55 26.26
CA GLY A 24 0.85 49.10 27.38
C GLY A 24 -0.44 48.31 27.61
N LEU A 25 -1.16 48.00 26.52
CA LEU A 25 -2.36 47.18 26.54
C LEU A 25 -2.09 45.76 27.08
N VAL A 26 -1.05 45.08 26.58
CA VAL A 26 -0.68 43.75 27.06
C VAL A 26 -0.33 43.77 28.54
N LYS A 27 0.44 44.77 29.00
CA LYS A 27 0.79 44.92 30.41
C LYS A 27 -0.43 45.18 31.29
N TYR A 28 -1.41 45.94 30.78
CA TYR A 28 -2.69 46.16 31.45
C TYR A 28 -3.47 44.84 31.61
N LEU A 29 -3.67 44.10 30.51
CA LEU A 29 -4.41 42.82 30.51
C LEU A 29 -3.74 41.75 31.39
N GLU A 30 -2.42 41.65 31.36
CA GLU A 30 -1.62 40.73 32.18
C GLU A 30 -1.87 40.96 33.67
N ASN A 31 -1.84 42.22 34.12
CA ASN A 31 -1.91 42.59 35.53
C ASN A 31 -3.33 42.87 36.06
N TYR A 32 -4.35 42.91 35.20
CA TYR A 32 -5.74 43.11 35.63
C TYR A 32 -6.23 41.92 36.47
N ASN A 33 -6.87 42.18 37.62
CA ASN A 33 -7.41 41.11 38.46
C ASN A 33 -8.90 40.88 38.12
N TYR A 34 -9.19 39.85 37.31
CA TYR A 34 -10.53 39.58 36.79
C TYR A 34 -11.41 38.90 37.84
N SER A 35 -12.59 39.48 38.12
CA SER A 35 -13.55 38.92 39.07
C SER A 35 -14.48 37.91 38.40
N HIS A 36 -14.65 36.73 39.01
CA HIS A 36 -15.56 35.67 38.56
C HIS A 36 -16.86 35.57 39.40
N THR A 37 -17.19 36.58 40.19
CA THR A 37 -18.26 36.50 41.22
C THR A 37 -19.68 36.82 40.72
N GLY A 38 -19.85 37.23 39.46
CA GLY A 38 -21.12 37.76 38.95
C GLY A 38 -21.12 38.03 37.44
N ASP A 39 -21.86 39.05 36.99
CA ASP A 39 -21.96 39.46 35.58
C ASP A 39 -20.67 40.19 35.14
N PRO A 40 -19.88 39.61 34.21
CA PRO A 40 -18.65 40.20 33.69
C PRO A 40 -18.75 41.68 33.31
N ARG A 41 -19.86 42.08 32.69
CA ARG A 41 -20.04 43.44 32.17
C ARG A 41 -20.29 44.46 33.26
N ARG A 42 -20.68 44.01 34.45
CA ARG A 42 -20.85 44.87 35.64
C ARG A 42 -19.61 44.83 36.52
N ASP A 43 -18.99 43.67 36.65
CA ASP A 43 -17.91 43.43 37.61
C ASP A 43 -16.53 43.79 37.02
N ASN A 44 -16.35 43.70 35.70
CA ASN A 44 -15.10 43.96 34.98
C ASN A 44 -15.28 44.86 33.73
N PRO A 45 -16.05 45.97 33.80
CA PRO A 45 -16.49 46.73 32.62
C PRO A 45 -15.34 47.24 31.75
N ASP A 46 -14.25 47.67 32.40
CA ASP A 46 -13.05 48.21 31.75
C ASP A 46 -12.26 47.15 30.96
N TYR A 47 -12.21 45.92 31.50
CA TYR A 47 -11.57 44.78 30.85
C TYR A 47 -12.36 44.32 29.64
N GLU A 48 -13.68 44.17 29.81
CA GLU A 48 -14.60 43.78 28.72
C GLU A 48 -14.58 44.82 27.60
N ALA A 49 -14.58 46.12 27.91
CA ALA A 49 -14.48 47.17 26.89
C ALA A 49 -13.17 47.11 26.08
N SER A 50 -12.05 46.80 26.75
CA SER A 50 -10.75 46.63 26.07
C SER A 50 -10.74 45.39 25.18
N LEU A 51 -11.31 44.29 25.67
CA LEU A 51 -11.44 43.03 24.96
C LEU A 51 -12.36 43.16 23.73
N ASP A 52 -13.52 43.79 23.87
CA ASP A 52 -14.47 44.06 22.78
C ASP A 52 -13.81 44.90 21.67
N CYS A 53 -12.97 45.87 22.03
CA CYS A 53 -12.22 46.67 21.05
C CYS A 53 -11.21 45.83 20.26
N MET A 54 -10.45 44.96 20.95
CA MET A 54 -9.52 44.04 20.28
C MET A 54 -10.27 43.07 19.35
N LYS A 55 -11.42 42.56 19.80
CA LYS A 55 -12.29 41.68 19.00
C LYS A 55 -12.82 42.38 17.76
N GLY A 56 -13.31 43.62 17.87
CA GLY A 56 -13.78 44.39 16.71
C GLY A 56 -12.73 44.57 15.61
N MET A 57 -11.47 44.78 16.00
CA MET A 57 -10.35 44.83 15.06
C MET A 57 -10.02 43.47 14.43
N LEU A 58 -10.05 42.40 15.22
CA LEU A 58 -9.82 41.04 14.73
C LEU A 58 -10.99 40.51 13.89
N ASP A 59 -12.22 40.95 14.13
CA ASP A 59 -13.39 40.56 13.35
C ASP A 59 -13.27 41.08 11.91
N ARG A 60 -12.77 42.31 11.71
CA ARG A 60 -12.45 42.82 10.35
C ARG A 60 -11.29 42.08 9.69
N MET A 61 -10.29 41.67 10.47
CA MET A 61 -9.21 40.84 9.97
C MET A 61 -9.71 39.44 9.57
N ASN A 62 -10.59 38.86 10.39
CA ASN A 62 -11.28 37.62 10.08
C ASN A 62 -12.13 37.76 8.82
N GLU A 63 -12.82 38.88 8.60
CA GLU A 63 -13.53 39.15 7.34
C GLU A 63 -12.58 39.23 6.13
N CYS A 64 -11.38 39.78 6.30
CA CYS A 64 -10.35 39.79 5.27
C CYS A 64 -9.86 38.36 4.95
N LEU A 65 -9.51 37.59 5.97
CA LEU A 65 -9.18 36.16 5.85
C LEU A 65 -10.35 35.38 5.24
N ASP A 66 -11.57 35.75 5.61
CA ASP A 66 -12.79 35.12 5.15
C ASP A 66 -13.02 35.34 3.66
N ASN A 67 -12.52 36.41 3.07
CA ASN A 67 -12.69 36.73 1.65
C ASN A 67 -11.43 36.43 0.82
N HIS A 68 -10.33 36.01 1.45
CA HIS A 68 -9.10 35.68 0.76
C HIS A 68 -9.25 34.42 -0.12
N GLN A 69 -8.66 34.46 -1.31
CA GLN A 69 -8.71 33.41 -2.34
C GLN A 69 -7.34 32.77 -2.51
N PHE A 70 -7.29 31.46 -2.76
CA PHE A 70 -6.03 30.73 -2.96
C PHE A 70 -5.22 31.22 -4.15
N SER A 71 -5.92 31.73 -5.15
CA SER A 71 -5.32 32.26 -6.37
C SER A 71 -4.51 33.54 -6.13
N HIS A 72 -4.66 34.21 -4.98
CA HIS A 72 -4.00 35.48 -4.70
C HIS A 72 -2.97 35.35 -3.58
N ALA A 73 -1.85 36.06 -3.69
CA ALA A 73 -0.95 36.22 -2.56
C ALA A 73 -1.65 36.97 -1.42
N PHE A 74 -1.33 36.63 -0.18
CA PHE A 74 -1.82 37.39 0.97
C PHE A 74 -1.27 38.83 0.94
N PRO A 75 -2.05 39.86 1.32
CA PRO A 75 -1.63 41.26 1.18
C PRO A 75 -0.34 41.58 1.95
N ASP A 76 0.64 42.18 1.26
CA ASP A 76 1.96 42.54 1.81
C ASP A 76 1.92 43.77 2.76
N ASP A 77 0.84 44.56 2.71
CA ASP A 77 0.65 45.77 3.53
C ASP A 77 0.19 45.48 4.96
N ILE A 78 -0.18 44.23 5.26
CA ILE A 78 -0.62 43.80 6.58
C ILE A 78 0.59 43.42 7.44
N ASP A 79 0.73 44.03 8.62
CA ASP A 79 1.72 43.60 9.62
C ASP A 79 1.29 42.29 10.30
N ILE A 80 1.71 41.19 9.70
CA ILE A 80 1.42 39.82 10.15
C ILE A 80 1.81 39.62 11.62
N VAL A 81 2.97 40.12 12.02
CA VAL A 81 3.47 39.95 13.39
C VAL A 81 2.60 40.70 14.38
N ALA A 82 2.20 41.93 14.05
CA ALA A 82 1.30 42.72 14.90
C ALA A 82 -0.07 42.05 15.07
N TYR A 83 -0.66 41.52 13.99
CA TYR A 83 -1.94 40.79 14.08
C TYR A 83 -1.82 39.47 14.84
N LEU A 84 -0.74 38.71 14.67
CA LEU A 84 -0.50 37.50 15.46
C LEU A 84 -0.37 37.80 16.96
N LYS A 85 0.31 38.91 17.31
CA LYS A 85 0.35 39.39 18.69
C LYS A 85 -1.06 39.71 19.20
N LEU A 86 -1.87 40.41 18.40
CA LEU A 86 -3.22 40.79 18.77
C LEU A 86 -4.11 39.56 18.97
N TYR A 87 -4.10 38.59 18.05
CA TYR A 87 -4.80 37.31 18.19
C TYR A 87 -4.40 36.59 19.48
N ALA A 88 -3.10 36.42 19.71
CA ALA A 88 -2.60 35.72 20.90
C ALA A 88 -3.00 36.44 22.21
N ALA A 89 -2.95 37.77 22.23
CA ALA A 89 -3.38 38.56 23.37
C ALA A 89 -4.88 38.43 23.63
N THR A 90 -5.71 38.48 22.57
CA THR A 90 -7.16 38.28 22.66
C THR A 90 -7.49 36.89 23.18
N VAL A 91 -6.82 35.84 22.68
CA VAL A 91 -7.02 34.46 23.14
C VAL A 91 -6.71 34.32 24.63
N LEU A 92 -5.57 34.85 25.10
CA LEU A 92 -5.23 34.80 26.53
C LEU A 92 -6.20 35.64 27.39
N ALA A 93 -6.65 36.78 26.88
CA ALA A 93 -7.60 37.64 27.58
C ALA A 93 -8.98 36.98 27.71
N ASP A 94 -9.48 36.37 26.63
CA ASP A 94 -10.74 35.62 26.65
C ASP A 94 -10.69 34.43 27.61
N LEU A 95 -9.60 33.65 27.58
CA LEU A 95 -9.40 32.55 28.52
C LEU A 95 -9.36 33.03 29.97
N LYS A 96 -8.73 34.19 30.23
CA LYS A 96 -8.70 34.82 31.56
C LYS A 96 -10.10 35.27 32.02
N ALA A 97 -10.95 35.71 31.09
CA ALA A 97 -12.36 36.02 31.35
C ALA A 97 -13.25 34.77 31.52
N GLY A 98 -12.73 33.57 31.25
CA GLY A 98 -13.48 32.30 31.30
C GLY A 98 -14.20 31.94 30.00
N ASN A 99 -13.97 32.68 28.91
CA ASN A 99 -14.53 32.42 27.59
C ASN A 99 -13.72 31.34 26.83
N GLN A 100 -14.25 30.90 25.69
CA GLN A 100 -13.60 29.94 24.79
C GLN A 100 -13.38 30.58 23.41
N PRO A 101 -12.16 31.05 23.10
CA PRO A 101 -11.90 31.90 21.93
C PRO A 101 -11.63 31.10 20.63
N HIS A 102 -12.48 30.14 20.27
CA HIS A 102 -12.28 29.27 19.09
C HIS A 102 -12.17 30.06 17.78
N SER A 103 -13.03 31.06 17.57
CA SER A 103 -13.03 31.88 16.35
C SER A 103 -11.73 32.66 16.15
N TYR A 104 -11.19 33.24 17.23
CA TYR A 104 -9.93 33.99 17.18
C TYR A 104 -8.71 33.06 17.05
N LEU A 105 -8.79 31.84 17.60
CA LEU A 105 -7.78 30.82 17.38
C LEU A 105 -7.81 30.33 15.92
N THR A 106 -8.99 30.10 15.35
CA THR A 106 -9.19 29.80 13.91
C THR A 106 -8.60 30.90 13.03
N GLY A 107 -8.90 32.17 13.30
CA GLY A 107 -8.34 33.32 12.57
C GLY A 107 -6.81 33.43 12.66
N MET A 108 -6.26 33.15 13.85
CA MET A 108 -4.80 33.11 14.03
C MET A 108 -4.15 31.99 13.21
N LEU A 109 -4.75 30.80 13.21
CA LEU A 109 -4.25 29.66 12.42
C LEU A 109 -4.37 29.92 10.91
N ASP A 110 -5.48 30.51 10.45
CA ASP A 110 -5.67 30.93 9.06
C ASP A 110 -4.55 31.90 8.64
N LEU A 111 -4.29 32.93 9.45
CA LEU A 111 -3.23 33.90 9.17
C LEU A 111 -1.85 33.23 9.12
N LEU A 112 -1.55 32.29 10.02
CA LEU A 112 -0.29 31.55 10.02
C LEU A 112 -0.11 30.74 8.73
N VAL A 113 -1.13 29.98 8.34
CA VAL A 113 -1.09 29.09 7.18
C VAL A 113 -0.99 29.89 5.87
N LEU A 114 -1.66 31.03 5.77
CA LEU A 114 -1.62 31.88 4.58
C LEU A 114 -0.31 32.67 4.40
N THR A 115 0.45 32.90 5.49
CA THR A 115 1.60 33.82 5.46
C THR A 115 2.95 33.18 5.69
N GLN A 116 3.02 32.09 6.45
CA GLN A 116 4.29 31.44 6.77
C GLN A 116 4.79 30.62 5.59
N LYS A 117 6.10 30.44 5.46
CA LYS A 117 6.71 29.56 4.46
C LYS A 117 7.66 28.60 5.18
N ASN A 118 7.66 27.32 4.80
CA ASN A 118 8.53 26.29 5.37
C ASN A 118 8.27 25.92 6.84
N THR A 119 7.01 25.71 7.23
CA THR A 119 6.69 25.09 8.52
C THR A 119 6.99 23.59 8.46
N LYS A 120 7.66 23.02 9.47
CA LYS A 120 7.95 21.58 9.53
C LYS A 120 6.66 20.77 9.63
N ASP A 121 6.59 19.63 8.94
CA ASP A 121 5.40 18.76 8.86
C ASP A 121 4.88 18.33 10.24
N GLU A 122 5.75 17.96 11.17
CA GLU A 122 5.34 17.59 12.55
C GLU A 122 4.63 18.74 13.27
N VAL A 123 5.08 19.98 13.07
CA VAL A 123 4.48 21.18 13.67
C VAL A 123 3.16 21.46 12.97
N LEU A 124 3.11 21.30 11.65
CA LEU A 124 1.92 21.52 10.85
C LEU A 124 0.80 20.54 11.20
N LYS A 125 1.13 19.26 11.44
CA LYS A 125 0.17 18.25 11.92
C LYS A 125 -0.42 18.62 13.28
N ARG A 126 0.41 19.12 14.21
CA ARG A 126 -0.08 19.61 15.52
C ARG A 126 -0.99 20.83 15.36
N LEU A 127 -0.64 21.78 14.48
CA LEU A 127 -1.50 22.92 14.17
C LEU A 127 -2.82 22.49 13.50
N TRP A 128 -2.80 21.48 12.64
CA TRP A 128 -4.00 20.83 12.09
C TRP A 128 -4.87 20.23 13.19
N ASP A 129 -4.29 19.52 14.16
CA ASP A 129 -5.04 18.95 15.28
C ASP A 129 -5.68 20.03 16.17
N ILE A 130 -5.01 21.18 16.29
CA ILE A 130 -5.58 22.37 16.92
C ILE A 130 -6.75 22.91 16.09
N ALA A 131 -6.59 23.04 14.77
CA ALA A 131 -7.64 23.47 13.86
C ALA A 131 -8.89 22.57 14.00
N VAL A 132 -8.71 21.25 13.94
CA VAL A 132 -9.77 20.25 14.15
C VAL A 132 -10.43 20.43 15.52
N GLY A 133 -9.66 20.67 16.59
CA GLY A 133 -10.20 20.97 17.91
C GLY A 133 -11.05 22.24 17.97
N CYS A 134 -10.65 23.28 17.24
CA CYS A 134 -11.42 24.52 17.08
C CYS A 134 -12.72 24.30 16.31
N VAL A 135 -12.69 23.54 15.20
CA VAL A 135 -13.88 23.22 14.39
C VAL A 135 -14.92 22.48 15.24
N ARG A 136 -14.46 21.57 16.11
CA ARG A 136 -15.30 20.83 17.07
C ARG A 136 -15.73 21.66 18.29
N ARG A 137 -15.23 22.91 18.42
CA ARG A 137 -15.42 23.78 19.58
C ARG A 137 -15.08 23.10 20.92
N ARG A 138 -14.05 22.23 20.94
CA ARG A 138 -13.62 21.54 22.16
C ARG A 138 -13.14 22.55 23.20
N ARG A 139 -13.47 22.33 24.47
CA ARG A 139 -13.02 23.24 25.54
C ARG A 139 -11.49 23.25 25.63
N ILE A 140 -10.88 24.42 25.52
CA ILE A 140 -9.44 24.61 25.71
C ILE A 140 -9.13 24.49 27.21
N THR A 141 -8.24 23.58 27.56
CA THR A 141 -7.82 23.31 28.95
C THR A 141 -6.49 23.95 29.28
N ARG A 142 -5.61 24.09 28.28
CA ARG A 142 -4.27 24.63 28.47
C ARG A 142 -3.78 25.36 27.22
N ILE A 143 -3.00 26.42 27.44
CA ILE A 143 -2.20 27.09 26.41
C ILE A 143 -0.83 27.46 27.01
N ARG A 144 0.26 27.22 26.28
CA ARG A 144 1.64 27.50 26.74
C ARG A 144 2.15 28.89 26.34
N VAL A 145 1.57 29.47 25.29
CA VAL A 145 1.85 30.85 24.90
C VAL A 145 1.46 31.76 26.07
N ASN A 146 2.36 32.64 26.48
CA ASN A 146 2.16 33.56 27.60
C ASN A 146 2.42 35.02 27.19
N TRP A 147 2.08 35.96 28.07
CA TRP A 147 2.24 37.40 27.83
C TRP A 147 3.69 37.84 27.52
N THR A 148 4.69 37.12 28.01
CA THR A 148 6.11 37.41 27.71
C THR A 148 6.46 37.00 26.29
N ASP A 149 5.91 35.88 25.81
CA ASP A 149 6.10 35.44 24.42
C ASP A 149 5.46 36.42 23.44
N ILE A 150 4.29 36.96 23.77
CA ILE A 150 3.57 37.95 22.94
C ILE A 150 4.37 39.27 22.83
N ARG A 151 4.81 39.83 23.96
CA ARG A 151 5.62 41.09 23.96
C ARG A 151 6.89 40.95 23.14
N ASN A 152 7.54 39.80 23.29
CA ASN A 152 8.81 39.49 22.65
C ASN A 152 8.69 39.01 21.20
N LEU A 153 7.47 38.81 20.69
CA LEU A 153 7.26 38.30 19.34
C LEU A 153 7.77 39.32 18.30
N ASP A 154 8.62 38.85 17.41
CA ASP A 154 9.12 39.55 16.24
C ASP A 154 9.33 38.53 15.11
N ALA A 155 9.69 38.98 13.91
CA ALA A 155 9.91 38.10 12.78
C ALA A 155 10.96 37.00 13.04
N SER A 156 11.97 37.27 13.88
CA SER A 156 13.04 36.31 14.20
C SER A 156 12.58 35.22 15.17
N ARG A 157 11.61 35.54 16.04
CA ARG A 157 11.07 34.65 17.08
C ARG A 157 9.80 33.93 16.65
N LEU A 158 9.23 34.28 15.50
CA LEU A 158 8.02 33.71 14.96
C LEU A 158 8.05 32.16 14.85
N PRO A 159 9.12 31.51 14.34
CA PRO A 159 9.18 30.05 14.31
C PRO A 159 9.08 29.41 15.71
N THR A 160 9.70 30.04 16.72
CA THR A 160 9.67 29.55 18.11
C THR A 160 8.28 29.73 18.72
N PHE A 161 7.60 30.84 18.40
CA PHE A 161 6.24 31.09 18.82
C PHE A 161 5.27 30.04 18.26
N ILE A 162 5.38 29.72 16.96
CA ILE A 162 4.54 28.71 16.31
C ILE A 162 4.73 27.33 16.95
N ILE A 163 5.97 26.92 17.20
CA ILE A 163 6.27 25.65 17.90
C ILE A 163 5.65 25.63 19.30
N ARG A 164 5.76 26.73 20.05
CA ARG A 164 5.17 26.81 21.41
C ARG A 164 3.64 26.78 21.40
N LEU A 165 3.02 27.38 20.39
CA LEU A 165 1.57 27.29 20.18
C LEU A 165 1.18 25.83 19.90
N ALA A 166 1.86 25.20 18.94
CA ALA A 166 1.60 23.82 18.51
C ALA A 166 1.80 22.79 19.64
N ASP A 167 2.85 22.92 20.45
CA ASP A 167 3.17 22.00 21.54
C ASP A 167 2.41 22.27 22.84
N GLY A 168 1.73 23.42 22.89
CA GLY A 168 1.31 24.01 24.15
C GLY A 168 -0.18 24.12 24.35
N LEU A 169 -0.98 23.80 23.32
CA LEU A 169 -2.43 23.95 23.34
C LEU A 169 -3.09 22.59 23.47
N GLU A 170 -3.88 22.43 24.54
CA GLU A 170 -4.58 21.19 24.86
C GLU A 170 -6.09 21.44 24.95
N PHE A 171 -6.86 20.46 24.53
CA PHE A 171 -8.32 20.43 24.62
C PHE A 171 -8.78 19.38 25.63
N ALA A 172 -9.97 19.58 26.20
CA ALA A 172 -10.65 18.55 26.96
C ALA A 172 -10.97 17.34 26.06
N PRO A 173 -10.98 16.11 26.61
CA PRO A 173 -11.39 14.93 25.86
C PRO A 173 -12.86 15.05 25.44
N ASP A 174 -13.19 14.45 24.30
CA ASP A 174 -14.57 14.34 23.84
C ASP A 174 -15.33 13.28 24.64
N ALA A 175 -16.66 13.32 24.57
CA ALA A 175 -17.47 12.19 25.04
C ALA A 175 -17.21 10.97 24.14
N ASP A 176 -17.16 9.77 24.73
CA ASP A 176 -16.91 8.53 24.01
C ASP A 176 -17.92 8.35 22.86
N GLY A 177 -17.42 8.16 21.65
CA GLY A 177 -18.23 7.93 20.44
C GLY A 177 -18.79 9.17 19.73
N GLN A 178 -18.48 10.39 20.19
CA GLN A 178 -18.95 11.63 19.55
C GLN A 178 -18.35 11.83 18.15
N THR A 179 -19.21 12.10 17.16
CA THR A 179 -18.79 12.49 15.79
C THR A 179 -19.43 13.80 15.38
N TYR A 180 -18.63 14.68 14.75
CA TYR A 180 -19.03 15.99 14.29
C TYR A 180 -19.19 16.01 12.78
N PHE A 181 -20.31 16.54 12.28
CA PHE A 181 -20.64 16.52 10.86
C PHE A 181 -20.84 17.93 10.30
N TYR A 182 -20.39 18.12 9.07
CA TYR A 182 -20.71 19.29 8.26
C TYR A 182 -21.26 18.82 6.91
N GLU A 183 -22.40 19.37 6.50
CA GLU A 183 -23.04 19.04 5.22
C GLU A 183 -23.28 20.31 4.40
N HIS A 184 -22.57 20.42 3.28
CA HIS A 184 -22.79 21.42 2.24
C HIS A 184 -22.04 20.96 0.99
N ASN A 185 -22.72 20.70 -0.13
CA ASN A 185 -22.09 20.15 -1.35
C ASN A 185 -21.10 18.98 -1.11
N GLY A 186 -21.44 18.10 -0.16
CA GLY A 186 -20.59 17.04 0.36
C GLY A 186 -20.83 16.82 1.85
N ALA A 187 -20.19 15.80 2.42
CA ALA A 187 -20.22 15.50 3.85
C ALA A 187 -18.80 15.47 4.40
N LEU A 188 -18.56 16.20 5.50
CA LEU A 188 -17.34 16.17 6.30
C LEU A 188 -17.71 15.56 7.65
N ALA A 189 -16.94 14.58 8.10
CA ALA A 189 -17.09 13.95 9.40
C ALA A 189 -15.76 14.01 10.15
N ILE A 190 -15.82 14.45 11.40
CA ILE A 190 -14.69 14.56 12.32
C ILE A 190 -14.98 13.68 13.53
N GLY A 191 -14.32 12.54 13.60
CA GLY A 191 -14.39 11.58 14.70
C GLY A 191 -13.29 11.79 15.76
N HIS A 192 -12.99 10.73 16.51
CA HIS A 192 -11.93 10.74 17.52
C HIS A 192 -10.53 10.88 16.89
N ASP A 193 -10.19 10.01 15.93
CA ASP A 193 -8.87 9.97 15.28
C ASP A 193 -8.91 10.19 13.76
N GLU A 194 -10.09 10.49 13.19
CA GLU A 194 -10.26 10.63 11.75
C GLU A 194 -11.00 11.92 11.35
N VAL A 195 -10.47 12.61 10.35
CA VAL A 195 -11.18 13.62 9.57
C VAL A 195 -11.44 13.03 8.20
N SER A 196 -12.69 13.00 7.77
CA SER A 196 -13.08 12.38 6.52
C SER A 196 -14.02 13.26 5.70
N VAL A 197 -13.85 13.24 4.38
CA VAL A 197 -14.73 13.92 3.43
C VAL A 197 -15.28 12.94 2.40
N ALA A 198 -16.53 13.15 2.01
CA ALA A 198 -17.21 12.30 1.04
C ALA A 198 -18.02 13.11 0.05
N ALA A 199 -18.10 12.60 -1.17
CA ALA A 199 -18.91 13.17 -2.22
C ALA A 199 -20.38 12.71 -2.20
N CYS A 200 -20.97 12.73 -1.01
CA CYS A 200 -22.37 12.38 -0.80
C CYS A 200 -22.95 13.25 0.30
N ASN A 201 -24.27 13.18 0.48
CA ASN A 201 -24.94 13.86 1.58
C ASN A 201 -24.78 13.07 2.89
N LEU A 202 -25.12 13.68 4.02
CA LEU A 202 -24.95 13.09 5.35
C LEU A 202 -25.70 11.76 5.50
N GLU A 203 -26.94 11.68 5.02
CA GLU A 203 -27.74 10.44 5.11
C GLU A 203 -27.10 9.28 4.33
N ALA A 204 -26.56 9.55 3.13
CA ALA A 204 -25.83 8.57 2.35
C ALA A 204 -24.49 8.22 3.02
N PHE A 205 -23.81 9.19 3.62
CA PHE A 205 -22.54 9.01 4.33
C PHE A 205 -22.68 8.06 5.51
N GLU A 206 -23.76 8.17 6.28
CA GLU A 206 -24.00 7.30 7.44
C GLU A 206 -24.34 5.86 7.03
N ARG A 207 -24.95 5.67 5.85
CA ARG A 207 -25.39 4.35 5.37
C ARG A 207 -24.35 3.60 4.55
N MET A 208 -23.41 4.31 3.93
CA MET A 208 -22.46 3.70 3.00
C MET A 208 -21.48 2.75 3.71
N SER A 209 -21.08 1.68 3.02
CA SER A 209 -19.97 0.85 3.46
C SER A 209 -18.67 1.59 3.15
N ARG A 210 -18.13 2.33 4.11
CA ARG A 210 -16.97 3.23 3.91
C ARG A 210 -15.68 2.46 3.53
N GLY A 211 -14.96 3.02 2.57
CA GLY A 211 -13.57 2.68 2.23
C GLY A 211 -12.72 3.94 2.01
N SER A 212 -11.43 3.84 2.29
CA SER A 212 -10.46 4.95 2.07
C SER A 212 -10.17 5.10 0.57
N PHE A 213 -10.65 6.18 -0.03
CA PHE A 213 -10.40 6.50 -1.44
C PHE A 213 -9.02 7.15 -1.63
N ALA A 214 -8.63 8.04 -0.72
CA ALA A 214 -7.31 8.66 -0.61
C ALA A 214 -7.07 9.07 0.85
N CYS A 215 -5.82 9.00 1.33
CA CYS A 215 -5.48 9.40 2.69
C CYS A 215 -4.31 10.40 2.66
N LEU A 216 -4.56 11.64 3.08
CA LEU A 216 -3.57 12.72 3.07
C LEU A 216 -2.78 12.69 4.38
N ASP A 217 -1.85 11.75 4.49
CA ASP A 217 -0.88 11.59 5.58
C ASP A 217 -1.44 11.84 7.00
N GLY A 218 -2.57 11.20 7.32
CA GLY A 218 -3.20 11.30 8.64
C GLY A 218 -3.87 12.65 8.95
N LEU A 219 -3.97 13.56 7.97
CA LEU A 219 -4.71 14.82 8.10
C LEU A 219 -6.18 14.60 7.78
N LEU A 220 -6.45 14.11 6.57
CA LEU A 220 -7.80 13.99 6.02
C LEU A 220 -7.89 12.78 5.09
N THR A 221 -8.98 12.03 5.21
CA THR A 221 -9.26 10.88 4.34
C THR A 221 -10.44 11.19 3.43
N ILE A 222 -10.24 11.10 2.12
CA ILE A 222 -11.34 11.07 1.17
C ILE A 222 -11.95 9.67 1.25
N VAL A 223 -13.24 9.58 1.57
CA VAL A 223 -13.94 8.30 1.67
C VAL A 223 -14.97 8.15 0.55
N ALA A 224 -15.10 6.92 0.08
CA ALA A 224 -16.05 6.51 -0.94
C ALA A 224 -16.64 5.15 -0.56
N ASP A 225 -17.64 4.68 -1.32
CA ASP A 225 -18.18 3.34 -1.08
C ASP A 225 -17.08 2.30 -1.31
N ARG A 226 -16.98 1.32 -0.42
CA ARG A 226 -15.93 0.28 -0.45
C ARG A 226 -15.95 -0.49 -1.77
N ALA A 227 -17.11 -0.61 -2.43
CA ALA A 227 -17.20 -1.22 -3.76
C ALA A 227 -16.45 -0.41 -4.83
N ASP A 228 -16.35 0.90 -4.65
CA ASP A 228 -15.67 1.79 -5.58
C ASP A 228 -14.18 1.93 -5.29
N VAL A 229 -13.71 1.58 -4.08
CA VAL A 229 -12.32 1.78 -3.60
C VAL A 229 -11.36 0.67 -4.08
N LYS A 230 -10.13 1.06 -4.43
CA LYS A 230 -9.01 0.16 -4.77
C LYS A 230 -7.77 0.52 -3.95
N ALA A 231 -6.92 -0.47 -3.69
CA ALA A 231 -5.75 -0.33 -2.81
C ALA A 231 -4.68 0.64 -3.34
N GLU A 232 -4.40 0.66 -4.65
CA GLU A 232 -3.37 1.52 -5.25
C GLU A 232 -3.76 1.90 -6.70
N PRO A 233 -4.55 2.97 -6.91
CA PRO A 233 -4.94 3.39 -8.25
C PRO A 233 -3.79 4.08 -8.99
N SER A 234 -3.59 3.74 -10.26
CA SER A 234 -2.71 4.54 -11.14
C SER A 234 -3.23 5.98 -11.27
N PHE A 235 -2.36 6.94 -11.64
CA PHE A 235 -2.76 8.35 -11.85
C PHE A 235 -4.00 8.50 -12.75
N ASP A 236 -4.08 7.79 -13.89
CA ASP A 236 -5.22 7.89 -14.82
C ASP A 236 -6.52 7.36 -14.17
N GLU A 237 -6.41 6.28 -13.38
CA GLU A 237 -7.57 5.69 -12.71
C GLU A 237 -8.07 6.59 -11.58
N PHE A 238 -7.14 7.13 -10.77
CA PHE A 238 -7.47 8.10 -9.74
C PHE A 238 -8.12 9.34 -10.35
N GLN A 239 -7.49 9.95 -11.36
CA GLN A 239 -8.00 11.13 -12.08
C GLN A 239 -9.41 10.90 -12.61
N LYS A 240 -9.67 9.74 -13.22
CA LYS A 240 -10.99 9.41 -13.77
C LYS A 240 -12.04 9.33 -12.66
N ARG A 241 -11.75 8.63 -11.57
CA ARG A 241 -12.68 8.40 -10.46
C ARG A 241 -12.91 9.69 -9.65
N SER A 242 -11.86 10.45 -9.34
CA SER A 242 -11.97 11.74 -8.66
C SER A 242 -12.74 12.76 -9.51
N ASN A 243 -12.61 12.74 -10.83
CA ASN A 243 -13.42 13.59 -11.71
C ASN A 243 -14.91 13.24 -11.64
N VAL A 244 -15.28 11.95 -11.62
CA VAL A 244 -16.68 11.52 -11.43
C VAL A 244 -17.21 12.00 -10.07
N MET A 245 -16.39 11.85 -9.03
CA MET A 245 -16.69 12.30 -7.67
C MET A 245 -16.99 13.81 -7.62
N LEU A 246 -16.09 14.64 -8.17
CA LEU A 246 -16.24 16.11 -8.22
C LEU A 246 -17.46 16.55 -9.06
N GLN A 247 -17.76 15.86 -10.17
CA GLN A 247 -18.97 16.13 -10.97
C GLN A 247 -20.25 15.75 -10.23
N GLY A 248 -20.21 14.69 -9.41
CA GLY A 248 -21.30 14.31 -8.51
C GLY A 248 -21.62 15.42 -7.51
N LEU A 249 -20.60 16.06 -6.95
CA LEU A 249 -20.77 17.17 -6.01
C LEU A 249 -21.40 18.42 -6.64
N LYS A 250 -21.20 18.67 -7.94
CA LYS A 250 -21.88 19.78 -8.63
C LYS A 250 -23.38 19.58 -8.74
N ASN A 251 -23.85 18.33 -8.75
CA ASN A 251 -25.26 17.96 -8.79
C ASN A 251 -25.79 17.48 -7.43
N PHE A 252 -25.14 17.94 -6.35
CA PHE A 252 -25.42 17.51 -5.00
C PHE A 252 -26.87 17.78 -4.56
N LYS A 253 -27.43 16.84 -3.80
CA LYS A 253 -28.74 16.98 -3.14
C LYS A 253 -28.55 16.84 -1.63
N PRO A 254 -28.82 17.88 -0.83
CA PRO A 254 -28.65 17.80 0.62
C PRO A 254 -29.55 16.73 1.22
N SER A 255 -29.18 16.21 2.39
CA SER A 255 -30.02 15.29 3.15
C SER A 255 -31.36 15.96 3.44
N VAL A 256 -32.43 15.16 3.44
CA VAL A 256 -33.73 15.68 3.84
C VAL A 256 -33.63 16.01 5.33
N ARG A 257 -33.52 17.31 5.67
CA ARG A 257 -33.56 17.77 7.05
C ARG A 257 -34.90 17.37 7.65
N ARG A 258 -34.92 16.30 8.46
CA ARG A 258 -36.05 16.03 9.34
C ARG A 258 -36.16 17.25 10.25
N GLN A 259 -37.29 17.97 10.20
CA GLN A 259 -37.57 18.98 11.21
C GLN A 259 -37.69 18.27 12.55
N LEU A 260 -36.64 18.38 13.35
CA LEU A 260 -36.66 17.91 14.73
C LEU A 260 -37.68 18.75 15.50
N LYS A 261 -38.48 18.08 16.33
CA LYS A 261 -39.44 18.73 17.20
C LYS A 261 -38.71 19.42 18.37
N GLU A 262 -39.31 20.46 18.93
CA GLU A 262 -38.82 21.07 20.17
C GLU A 262 -39.58 20.51 21.37
N TYR A 263 -38.88 20.33 22.48
CA TYR A 263 -39.50 20.01 23.76
C TYR A 263 -40.25 21.23 24.32
N ALA A 264 -41.43 21.00 24.87
CA ALA A 264 -42.20 21.99 25.58
C ALA A 264 -41.63 22.22 26.99
N ASP A 265 -41.83 23.41 27.54
CA ASP A 265 -41.45 23.71 28.92
C ASP A 265 -42.33 22.90 29.90
N GLY A 266 -41.70 22.23 30.85
CA GLY A 266 -42.37 21.34 31.82
C GLY A 266 -42.72 19.95 31.29
N GLU A 267 -42.28 19.59 30.07
CA GLU A 267 -42.49 18.26 29.49
C GLU A 267 -41.65 17.19 30.19
N GLU A 268 -42.21 16.00 30.36
CA GLU A 268 -41.45 14.85 30.85
C GLU A 268 -40.71 14.18 29.69
N VAL A 269 -39.40 14.02 29.82
CA VAL A 269 -38.51 13.53 28.78
C VAL A 269 -37.62 12.41 29.31
N TYR A 270 -37.18 11.54 28.42
CA TYR A 270 -36.10 10.58 28.72
C TYR A 270 -34.75 11.22 28.44
N VAL A 271 -33.82 11.09 29.38
CA VAL A 271 -32.43 11.51 29.22
C VAL A 271 -31.49 10.35 29.46
N LYS A 272 -30.38 10.32 28.73
CA LYS A 272 -29.29 9.36 28.90
C LYS A 272 -28.13 10.02 29.65
N VAL A 273 -27.54 9.31 30.61
CA VAL A 273 -26.34 9.76 31.32
C VAL A 273 -25.16 9.79 30.36
N THR A 274 -24.56 10.97 30.16
CA THR A 274 -23.45 11.18 29.22
C THR A 274 -22.10 11.29 29.92
N SER A 275 -22.06 11.84 31.14
CA SER A 275 -20.86 11.80 31.99
C SER A 275 -21.20 11.94 33.48
N ILE A 276 -20.32 11.38 34.32
CA ILE A 276 -20.37 11.49 35.78
C ILE A 276 -19.03 12.09 36.24
N GLU A 277 -19.04 13.34 36.69
CA GLU A 277 -17.84 14.11 37.07
C GLU A 277 -17.96 14.55 38.53
N GLY A 278 -17.46 13.72 39.45
CA GLY A 278 -17.63 13.97 40.88
C GLY A 278 -19.12 14.06 41.22
N ASP A 279 -19.58 15.19 41.77
CA ASP A 279 -20.97 15.45 42.13
C ASP A 279 -21.88 15.88 40.97
N ARG A 280 -21.36 16.03 39.74
CA ARG A 280 -22.11 16.50 38.58
C ARG A 280 -22.47 15.35 37.64
N ILE A 281 -23.75 15.22 37.33
CA ILE A 281 -24.26 14.24 36.36
C ILE A 281 -24.71 15.00 35.13
N LYS A 282 -24.02 14.79 34.00
CA LYS A 282 -24.41 15.36 32.71
C LYS A 282 -25.29 14.37 31.96
N VAL A 283 -26.30 14.90 31.31
CA VAL A 283 -27.30 14.12 30.59
C VAL A 283 -27.66 14.77 29.25
N ALA A 284 -28.17 13.95 28.33
CA ALA A 284 -28.71 14.39 27.05
C ALA A 284 -30.07 13.73 26.80
N THR A 285 -31.02 14.45 26.19
CA THR A 285 -32.33 13.88 25.83
C THR A 285 -32.21 12.74 24.83
N ALA A 286 -32.98 11.67 25.02
CA ALA A 286 -32.84 10.42 24.28
C ALA A 286 -33.70 10.29 23.00
N ASP A 287 -34.73 11.13 22.79
CA ASP A 287 -35.62 11.02 21.60
C ASP A 287 -34.93 11.57 20.33
N PRO A 288 -34.68 10.73 19.31
CA PRO A 288 -34.02 11.14 18.06
C PRO A 288 -34.88 12.01 17.13
N SER A 289 -36.20 12.11 17.41
CA SER A 289 -37.15 12.94 16.66
C SER A 289 -37.20 14.39 17.13
N TYR A 290 -36.53 14.70 18.25
CA TYR A 290 -36.48 16.03 18.87
C TYR A 290 -35.07 16.61 18.83
N VAL A 291 -34.96 17.92 19.03
CA VAL A 291 -33.66 18.59 19.19
C VAL A 291 -33.00 18.07 20.47
N THR A 292 -31.80 17.51 20.35
CA THR A 292 -31.05 17.00 21.50
C THR A 292 -30.69 18.14 22.45
N ILE A 293 -31.08 18.03 23.71
CA ILE A 293 -30.77 19.01 24.75
C ILE A 293 -29.75 18.40 25.70
N HIS A 294 -28.62 19.07 25.86
CA HIS A 294 -27.60 18.76 26.86
C HIS A 294 -27.75 19.67 28.09
N GLY A 295 -27.41 19.12 29.25
CA GLY A 295 -27.49 19.83 30.52
C GLY A 295 -27.08 18.99 31.71
N GLU A 296 -27.10 19.61 32.88
CA GLU A 296 -26.81 18.98 34.16
C GLU A 296 -28.12 18.56 34.85
N LEU A 297 -28.10 17.38 35.47
CA LEU A 297 -29.20 16.88 36.28
C LEU A 297 -29.32 17.70 37.58
N PHE A 298 -30.45 18.37 37.77
CA PHE A 298 -30.69 19.17 38.97
C PHE A 298 -30.89 18.27 40.21
N ARG A 299 -30.09 18.51 41.25
CA ARG A 299 -30.23 17.85 42.56
C ARG A 299 -30.97 18.75 43.54
N TYR A 300 -31.93 18.20 44.27
CA TYR A 300 -32.52 18.87 45.43
C TYR A 300 -31.91 18.30 46.72
N PHE A 301 -31.35 19.14 47.57
CA PHE A 301 -30.99 18.76 48.93
C PHE A 301 -32.23 18.94 49.80
N SER A 302 -32.72 17.85 50.42
CA SER A 302 -33.81 17.95 51.40
C SER A 302 -33.38 18.83 52.57
N GLN A 303 -34.24 19.77 52.98
CA GLN A 303 -34.00 20.57 54.19
C GLN A 303 -34.21 19.69 55.45
N PRO A 304 -33.44 19.90 56.54
CA PRO A 304 -33.69 19.21 57.80
C PRO A 304 -35.10 19.53 58.31
N GLY A 305 -36.00 18.54 58.34
CA GLY A 305 -37.36 18.69 58.89
C GLY A 305 -38.53 18.24 58.00
N GLU A 306 -38.29 17.86 56.74
CA GLU A 306 -39.33 17.20 55.92
C GLU A 306 -39.52 15.74 56.39
N ILE A 307 -40.68 15.41 56.96
CA ILE A 307 -40.94 14.18 57.75
C ILE A 307 -40.99 12.87 56.92
N MET A 308 -40.63 12.87 55.64
CA MET A 308 -40.49 11.64 54.83
C MET A 308 -39.42 11.88 53.75
N THR A 309 -38.16 11.61 54.06
CA THR A 309 -37.08 11.65 53.05
C THR A 309 -37.25 10.50 52.08
N ILE A 310 -37.56 10.79 50.81
CA ILE A 310 -37.49 9.77 49.75
C ILE A 310 -36.02 9.30 49.69
N PRO A 311 -35.77 7.98 49.76
CA PRO A 311 -34.44 7.34 49.70
C PRO A 311 -33.56 7.87 48.56
N ALA A 312 -34.18 8.15 47.42
CA ALA A 312 -33.50 8.52 46.19
C ALA A 312 -32.58 9.74 46.32
N TYR A 313 -32.83 10.65 47.27
CA TYR A 313 -32.03 11.87 47.43
C TYR A 313 -30.70 11.62 48.12
N SER A 314 -30.63 10.70 49.10
CA SER A 314 -29.36 10.22 49.67
C SER A 314 -28.63 9.31 48.70
N ALA A 315 -29.36 8.41 48.02
CA ALA A 315 -28.81 7.52 47.00
C ALA A 315 -28.09 8.30 45.88
N LEU A 316 -28.74 9.31 45.27
CA LEU A 316 -28.16 10.16 44.23
C LEU A 316 -26.94 10.97 44.69
N ALA A 317 -26.87 11.30 45.99
CA ALA A 317 -25.71 11.98 46.59
C ALA A 317 -24.55 11.01 46.88
N ASP A 318 -24.84 9.78 47.34
CA ASP A 318 -23.85 8.76 47.68
C ASP A 318 -23.24 8.05 46.46
N LEU A 319 -23.96 8.01 45.33
CA LEU A 319 -23.50 7.51 44.02
C LEU A 319 -22.20 8.13 43.50
N THR A 320 -21.82 9.30 44.01
CA THR A 320 -20.60 10.02 43.56
C THR A 320 -19.39 9.77 44.45
N ARG A 321 -19.57 9.05 45.58
CA ARG A 321 -18.52 8.78 46.56
C ARG A 321 -17.97 7.35 46.54
N SER A 322 -18.66 6.38 45.93
CA SER A 322 -18.27 4.96 45.98
C SER A 322 -18.06 4.29 44.60
N ALA A 323 -17.53 5.01 43.62
CA ALA A 323 -17.08 4.41 42.36
C ALA A 323 -15.73 3.69 42.54
N GLY A 324 -15.74 2.60 43.30
CA GLY A 324 -14.70 1.57 43.21
C GLY A 324 -15.01 0.62 42.05
N PRO A 325 -14.01 0.00 41.41
CA PRO A 325 -14.18 -0.82 40.21
C PRO A 325 -14.97 -2.13 40.40
N ASP A 326 -15.39 -2.47 41.62
CA ASP A 326 -16.05 -3.76 41.95
C ASP A 326 -17.53 -3.64 42.39
N ASP A 327 -18.13 -2.43 42.43
CA ASP A 327 -19.54 -2.24 42.87
C ASP A 327 -20.50 -2.22 41.64
N GLU A 328 -21.21 -3.33 41.39
CA GLU A 328 -22.09 -3.56 40.21
C GLU A 328 -23.47 -2.83 40.23
N VAL A 329 -23.82 -2.07 41.27
CA VAL A 329 -25.20 -1.54 41.47
C VAL A 329 -25.22 -0.03 41.72
N GLY A 330 -24.84 0.76 40.70
CA GLY A 330 -24.88 2.23 40.72
C GLY A 330 -25.18 2.84 39.35
N LEU A 331 -25.48 4.15 39.33
CA LEU A 331 -25.72 4.92 38.10
C LEU A 331 -24.47 4.94 37.21
N ALA A 332 -24.59 4.51 35.96
CA ALA A 332 -23.52 4.42 34.98
C ALA A 332 -23.76 5.36 33.78
N VAL A 333 -22.68 5.65 33.06
CA VAL A 333 -22.78 6.29 31.74
C VAL A 333 -23.56 5.36 30.81
N GLY A 334 -24.59 5.91 30.17
CA GLY A 334 -25.50 5.16 29.32
C GLY A 334 -26.83 4.81 29.97
N ASP A 335 -27.00 4.94 31.29
CA ASP A 335 -28.30 4.73 31.94
C ASP A 335 -29.33 5.77 31.47
N VAL A 336 -30.59 5.34 31.35
CA VAL A 336 -31.70 6.21 30.94
C VAL A 336 -32.57 6.56 32.15
N MET A 337 -32.96 7.84 32.25
CA MET A 337 -33.80 8.36 33.33
C MET A 337 -34.94 9.21 32.78
N ARG A 338 -36.09 9.16 33.45
CA ARG A 338 -37.19 10.13 33.23
C ARG A 338 -36.93 11.40 34.04
N VAL A 339 -37.06 12.55 33.39
CA VAL A 339 -36.88 13.87 34.02
C VAL A 339 -37.89 14.86 33.48
N MET A 340 -38.19 15.91 34.23
CA MET A 340 -38.94 17.06 33.74
C MET A 340 -37.98 18.08 33.13
N TYR A 341 -38.21 18.44 31.87
CA TYR A 341 -37.44 19.46 31.16
C TYR A 341 -37.97 20.87 31.47
N LYS A 342 -37.06 21.80 31.78
CA LYS A 342 -37.34 23.23 31.96
C LYS A 342 -36.56 24.07 30.97
N LYS A 343 -37.26 24.88 30.18
CA LYS A 343 -36.68 25.76 29.14
C LYS A 343 -36.06 26.99 29.80
N ASN A 344 -34.92 27.46 29.27
CA ASN A 344 -34.25 28.70 29.67
C ASN A 344 -33.79 28.83 31.14
N VAL A 345 -33.48 27.72 31.80
CA VAL A 345 -32.85 27.71 33.14
C VAL A 345 -31.49 27.01 33.10
N SER A 346 -30.59 27.33 34.03
CA SER A 346 -29.26 26.69 34.09
C SER A 346 -29.34 25.19 34.36
N ASN A 347 -30.32 24.77 35.16
CA ASN A 347 -30.54 23.37 35.54
C ASN A 347 -31.79 22.84 34.83
N LYS A 348 -31.60 22.40 33.58
CA LYS A 348 -32.67 22.09 32.62
C LYS A 348 -33.44 20.81 32.93
N PHE A 349 -32.88 19.90 33.71
CA PHE A 349 -33.44 18.55 33.93
C PHE A 349 -33.70 18.30 35.40
N ASP A 350 -34.99 18.15 35.76
CA ASP A 350 -35.45 17.96 37.14
C ASP A 350 -36.02 16.54 37.31
N VAL A 351 -35.28 15.69 38.03
CA VAL A 351 -35.63 14.27 38.22
C VAL A 351 -36.64 14.04 39.34
N ARG A 352 -36.84 15.03 40.21
CA ARG A 352 -37.68 14.92 41.42
C ARG A 352 -39.10 14.44 41.13
N PRO A 353 -39.85 15.03 40.17
CA PRO A 353 -41.21 14.59 39.87
C PRO A 353 -41.27 13.11 39.46
N ALA A 354 -40.30 12.64 38.68
CA ALA A 354 -40.24 11.26 38.21
C ALA A 354 -39.96 10.28 39.38
N LEU A 355 -39.02 10.62 40.26
CA LEU A 355 -38.73 9.82 41.46
C LEU A 355 -39.90 9.79 42.44
N GLU A 356 -40.58 10.92 42.66
CA GLU A 356 -41.76 11.00 43.52
C GLU A 356 -42.91 10.14 42.97
N ASN A 357 -43.13 10.17 41.65
CA ASN A 357 -44.13 9.34 40.98
C ASN A 357 -43.78 7.86 41.09
N PHE A 358 -42.52 7.49 40.82
CA PHE A 358 -42.06 6.11 40.95
C PHE A 358 -42.18 5.60 42.39
N TYR A 359 -41.79 6.41 43.39
CA TYR A 359 -41.92 6.05 44.79
C TYR A 359 -43.38 5.76 45.19
N ARG A 360 -44.35 6.55 44.70
CA ARG A 360 -45.79 6.27 44.92
C ARG A 360 -46.20 4.96 44.27
N GLU A 361 -45.75 4.72 43.06
CA GLU A 361 -46.09 3.52 42.31
C GLU A 361 -45.51 2.27 42.96
N LEU A 362 -44.23 2.31 43.36
CA LEU A 362 -43.60 1.25 44.13
C LEU A 362 -44.35 0.99 45.44
N ALA A 363 -44.80 2.04 46.13
CA ALA A 363 -45.59 1.91 47.34
C ALA A 363 -46.97 1.27 47.11
N ARG A 364 -47.65 1.55 45.98
CA ARG A 364 -48.90 0.88 45.60
C ARG A 364 -48.65 -0.60 45.27
N ARG A 365 -47.62 -0.90 44.48
CA ARG A 365 -47.22 -2.27 44.13
C ARG A 365 -46.86 -3.08 45.37
N SER A 366 -46.24 -2.43 46.35
CA SER A 366 -45.81 -3.03 47.62
C SER A 366 -46.94 -3.17 48.65
N CYS A 367 -48.18 -2.75 48.35
CA CYS A 367 -49.31 -2.85 49.28
C CYS A 367 -49.67 -4.31 49.59
N ALA A 368 -50.02 -4.61 50.85
CA ALA A 368 -50.37 -5.95 51.34
C ALA A 368 -49.25 -7.00 51.24
N GLN A 369 -48.01 -6.59 50.94
CA GLN A 369 -46.84 -7.46 50.82
C GLN A 369 -45.93 -7.33 52.04
N ALA A 370 -45.17 -8.39 52.32
CA ALA A 370 -44.20 -8.46 53.41
C ALA A 370 -42.78 -8.20 52.87
N PHE A 371 -42.03 -7.37 53.58
CA PHE A 371 -40.64 -7.02 53.25
C PHE A 371 -39.81 -7.00 54.52
N ASP A 372 -38.52 -7.30 54.40
CA ASP A 372 -37.58 -7.05 55.48
C ASP A 372 -37.35 -5.54 55.62
N GLY A 373 -37.43 -5.04 56.85
CA GLY A 373 -37.29 -3.64 57.17
C GLY A 373 -36.35 -3.40 58.36
N ILE A 374 -35.62 -2.29 58.33
CA ILE A 374 -34.71 -1.86 59.41
C ILE A 374 -35.23 -0.58 60.06
N TYR A 375 -35.02 -0.44 61.36
CA TYR A 375 -35.48 0.72 62.10
C TYR A 375 -34.69 1.98 61.73
N THR A 376 -35.39 3.10 61.54
CA THR A 376 -34.77 4.39 61.15
C THR A 376 -35.15 5.57 62.03
N GLY A 377 -36.11 5.41 62.95
CA GLY A 377 -36.47 6.45 63.91
C GLY A 377 -37.91 6.40 64.36
N THR A 378 -38.40 7.49 64.96
CA THR A 378 -39.78 7.65 65.42
C THR A 378 -40.48 8.78 64.67
N PHE A 379 -41.80 8.69 64.45
CA PHE A 379 -42.59 9.78 63.89
C PHE A 379 -43.68 10.25 64.85
N GLY A 380 -43.74 11.57 65.04
CA GLY A 380 -44.57 12.26 66.04
C GLY A 380 -44.14 11.95 67.48
N SER A 381 -44.43 12.86 68.42
CA SER A 381 -44.05 12.72 69.84
C SER A 381 -44.89 11.63 70.53
N ASP A 382 -44.59 10.36 70.20
CA ASP A 382 -45.18 9.08 70.67
C ASP A 382 -46.20 8.35 69.76
N SER A 383 -46.32 8.69 68.46
CA SER A 383 -47.30 8.05 67.56
C SER A 383 -46.85 6.73 66.89
N GLY A 384 -45.55 6.42 66.85
CA GLY A 384 -45.05 5.17 66.26
C GLY A 384 -43.60 5.25 65.78
N THR A 385 -43.16 4.21 65.06
CA THR A 385 -41.79 4.04 64.54
C THR A 385 -41.73 4.07 63.03
N LEU A 386 -40.61 4.52 62.47
CA LEU A 386 -40.28 4.51 61.05
C LEU A 386 -39.29 3.39 60.76
N TRP A 387 -39.57 2.65 59.68
CA TRP A 387 -38.74 1.55 59.19
C TRP A 387 -38.46 1.73 57.71
N ARG A 388 -37.26 1.38 57.27
CA ARG A 388 -36.84 1.38 55.85
C ARG A 388 -36.89 -0.05 55.35
N LEU A 389 -37.70 -0.33 54.32
CA LEU A 389 -37.81 -1.63 53.68
C LEU A 389 -36.64 -1.88 52.73
N VAL A 390 -36.34 -3.15 52.43
CA VAL A 390 -35.25 -3.57 51.53
C VAL A 390 -35.37 -3.02 50.10
N ASN A 391 -36.59 -2.71 49.64
CA ASN A 391 -36.84 -2.05 48.35
C ASN A 391 -36.78 -0.50 48.42
N GLY A 392 -36.32 0.04 49.54
CA GLY A 392 -36.16 1.47 49.78
C GLY A 392 -37.39 2.16 50.37
N LEU A 393 -38.58 1.60 50.37
CA LEU A 393 -39.74 2.31 50.91
C LEU A 393 -39.60 2.58 52.42
N THR A 394 -39.91 3.81 52.85
CA THR A 394 -40.04 4.16 54.26
C THR A 394 -41.47 3.96 54.72
N VAL A 395 -41.67 3.12 55.73
CA VAL A 395 -42.97 2.76 56.30
C VAL A 395 -43.09 3.17 57.76
N ALA A 396 -44.31 3.51 58.15
CA ALA A 396 -44.70 3.89 59.49
C ALA A 396 -45.45 2.75 60.18
N VAL A 397 -44.95 2.32 61.34
CA VAL A 397 -45.64 1.36 62.21
C VAL A 397 -46.21 2.13 63.40
N HIS A 398 -47.55 2.21 63.47
CA HIS A 398 -48.24 2.94 64.54
C HIS A 398 -48.10 2.21 65.88
N ARG A 399 -48.09 2.94 66.99
CA ARG A 399 -47.93 2.36 68.34
C ARG A 399 -48.93 1.23 68.64
N SER A 400 -50.18 1.36 68.20
CA SER A 400 -51.20 0.31 68.39
C SER A 400 -50.85 -1.03 67.74
N LYS A 401 -49.98 -1.05 66.73
CA LYS A 401 -49.52 -2.29 66.07
C LYS A 401 -48.51 -3.06 66.89
N TYR A 402 -47.89 -2.44 67.90
CA TYR A 402 -47.06 -3.14 68.87
C TYR A 402 -47.89 -3.96 69.85
N ASP A 403 -49.09 -3.48 70.19
CA ASP A 403 -50.01 -4.19 71.10
C ASP A 403 -50.61 -5.46 70.43
N GLU A 404 -50.56 -5.53 69.10
CA GLU A 404 -51.00 -6.69 68.30
C GLU A 404 -49.91 -7.78 68.20
N VAL A 405 -48.67 -7.50 68.62
CA VAL A 405 -47.56 -8.48 68.61
C VAL A 405 -47.72 -9.44 69.81
N PRO A 406 -47.63 -10.77 69.62
CA PRO A 406 -47.68 -11.72 70.72
C PRO A 406 -46.57 -11.45 71.73
N SER A 407 -46.88 -11.59 73.02
CA SER A 407 -45.98 -11.23 74.14
C SER A 407 -44.63 -11.95 74.12
N GLU A 408 -44.53 -13.10 73.45
CA GLU A 408 -43.28 -13.85 73.30
C GLU A 408 -42.29 -13.24 72.27
N TYR A 409 -42.74 -12.32 71.40
CA TYR A 409 -41.92 -11.72 70.34
C TYR A 409 -41.68 -10.21 70.48
N ILE A 410 -42.39 -9.54 71.40
CA ILE A 410 -42.29 -8.07 71.56
C ILE A 410 -40.88 -7.61 71.95
N GLU A 411 -40.13 -8.43 72.71
CA GLU A 411 -38.77 -8.11 73.12
C GLU A 411 -37.80 -8.21 71.94
N SER A 412 -38.01 -9.18 71.05
CA SER A 412 -37.23 -9.31 69.81
C SER A 412 -37.49 -8.17 68.82
N VAL A 413 -38.72 -7.64 68.76
CA VAL A 413 -39.05 -6.43 67.97
C VAL A 413 -38.28 -5.21 68.50
N ARG A 414 -38.21 -5.04 69.83
CA ARG A 414 -37.45 -3.96 70.46
C ARG A 414 -35.96 -4.10 70.22
N GLN A 415 -35.43 -5.32 70.41
CA GLN A 415 -34.03 -5.63 70.13
C GLN A 415 -33.67 -5.32 68.67
N ALA A 416 -34.53 -5.68 67.71
CA ALA A 416 -34.28 -5.37 66.31
C ALA A 416 -34.23 -3.86 66.02
N ALA A 417 -35.04 -3.07 66.71
CA ALA A 417 -35.00 -1.61 66.61
C ALA A 417 -33.74 -1.01 67.24
N ASP A 418 -33.32 -1.52 68.40
CA ASP A 418 -32.15 -1.04 69.15
C ASP A 418 -30.83 -1.43 68.46
N GLU A 419 -30.75 -2.64 67.90
CA GLU A 419 -29.57 -3.18 67.23
C GLU A 419 -29.53 -2.87 65.72
N GLY A 420 -30.63 -2.34 65.16
CA GLY A 420 -30.74 -2.03 63.74
C GLY A 420 -30.79 -3.26 62.82
N THR A 421 -31.23 -4.41 63.32
CA THR A 421 -31.38 -5.65 62.53
C THR A 421 -32.71 -5.68 61.79
N SER A 422 -32.76 -6.39 60.66
CA SER A 422 -33.97 -6.47 59.85
C SER A 422 -35.08 -7.30 60.50
N ILE A 423 -36.32 -6.88 60.25
CA ILE A 423 -37.54 -7.56 60.66
C ILE A 423 -38.56 -7.54 59.53
N SER A 424 -39.35 -8.62 59.39
CA SER A 424 -40.40 -8.69 58.38
C SER A 424 -41.59 -7.79 58.76
N LEU A 425 -41.94 -6.90 57.84
CA LEU A 425 -43.02 -5.92 57.95
C LEU A 425 -43.99 -6.10 56.79
N GLN A 426 -45.27 -6.23 57.09
CA GLN A 426 -46.33 -6.27 56.08
C GLN A 426 -46.99 -4.90 55.95
N THR A 427 -46.95 -4.32 54.75
CA THR A 427 -47.71 -3.10 54.44
C THR A 427 -49.20 -3.44 54.39
N TYR A 428 -50.10 -2.53 54.78
CA TYR A 428 -51.54 -2.88 54.86
C TYR A 428 -52.51 -1.78 54.42
N LYS A 429 -52.03 -0.58 54.13
CA LYS A 429 -52.88 0.55 53.75
C LYS A 429 -52.48 1.07 52.37
N GLU A 430 -53.46 1.15 51.47
CA GLU A 430 -53.26 1.73 50.14
C GLU A 430 -52.84 3.20 50.24
N VAL A 431 -51.93 3.58 49.35
CA VAL A 431 -51.40 4.94 49.26
C VAL A 431 -52.40 5.81 48.49
N SER A 432 -52.90 6.86 49.15
CA SER A 432 -53.80 7.85 48.56
C SER A 432 -53.02 8.96 47.85
N ASP A 433 -53.54 9.43 46.71
CA ASP A 433 -52.96 10.55 45.95
C ASP A 433 -53.12 11.91 46.65
N GLN A 434 -54.03 12.03 47.63
CA GLN A 434 -54.41 13.30 48.25
C GLN A 434 -53.77 13.56 49.63
N GLN A 435 -52.98 12.63 50.18
CA GLN A 435 -52.37 12.75 51.52
C GLN A 435 -50.83 12.71 51.45
N PRO A 436 -50.12 13.30 52.45
CA PRO A 436 -48.67 13.16 52.55
C PRO A 436 -48.29 11.67 52.55
N MET A 437 -47.25 11.31 51.77
CA MET A 437 -46.83 9.92 51.46
C MET A 437 -46.46 9.12 52.71
N ARG A 438 -47.42 8.71 53.54
CA ARG A 438 -47.17 7.79 54.66
C ARG A 438 -47.67 6.41 54.31
N ILE A 439 -46.73 5.49 54.15
CA ILE A 439 -47.00 4.07 53.96
C ILE A 439 -47.09 3.45 55.34
N TYR A 440 -48.12 2.66 55.61
CA TYR A 440 -48.31 2.02 56.91
C TYR A 440 -48.03 0.53 56.83
N ALA A 441 -47.27 0.05 57.81
CA ALA A 441 -46.93 -1.35 57.95
C ALA A 441 -47.20 -1.85 59.37
N GLN A 442 -47.38 -3.16 59.48
CA GLN A 442 -47.50 -3.89 60.74
C GLN A 442 -46.48 -5.01 60.74
N PHE A 443 -46.16 -5.56 61.91
CA PHE A 443 -45.28 -6.72 61.99
C PHE A 443 -45.93 -7.92 61.31
N ASP A 444 -45.21 -8.61 60.42
CA ASP A 444 -45.71 -9.83 59.81
C ASP A 444 -45.79 -10.93 60.88
N THR A 445 -46.99 -11.48 61.07
CA THR A 445 -47.32 -12.48 62.12
C THR A 445 -47.51 -13.88 61.54
N PHE A 446 -47.46 -14.04 60.21
CA PHE A 446 -47.76 -15.32 59.53
C PHE A 446 -46.55 -16.25 59.37
N TYR A 447 -45.33 -15.73 59.52
CA TYR A 447 -44.08 -16.50 59.54
C TYR A 447 -43.41 -16.38 60.91
N PRO A 448 -42.74 -17.42 61.44
CA PRO A 448 -41.97 -17.29 62.68
C PRO A 448 -41.02 -16.12 62.49
N TYR A 449 -41.11 -15.12 63.36
CA TYR A 449 -40.40 -13.85 63.24
C TYR A 449 -38.92 -14.07 62.90
N ARG A 450 -38.56 -13.84 61.63
CA ARG A 450 -37.21 -14.02 61.10
C ARG A 450 -36.37 -12.82 61.49
N PHE A 451 -35.92 -12.79 62.74
CA PHE A 451 -35.07 -11.71 63.24
C PHE A 451 -33.66 -11.85 62.68
N GLY A 452 -33.21 -10.85 61.91
CA GLY A 452 -31.83 -10.75 61.44
C GLY A 452 -31.38 -11.80 60.42
N GLU A 453 -32.30 -12.56 59.81
CA GLU A 453 -31.96 -13.55 58.77
C GLU A 453 -31.45 -12.88 57.48
N ASN A 454 -31.99 -11.70 57.14
CA ASN A 454 -31.68 -10.94 55.92
C ASN A 454 -31.27 -9.50 56.28
N ASN A 455 -30.22 -9.33 57.09
CA ASN A 455 -29.75 -8.00 57.46
C ASN A 455 -29.22 -7.24 56.23
N PHE A 456 -29.67 -5.98 56.09
CA PHE A 456 -29.19 -5.04 55.07
C PHE A 456 -28.94 -3.68 55.72
N LYS A 457 -28.08 -2.87 55.11
CA LYS A 457 -27.83 -1.50 55.56
C LYS A 457 -28.78 -0.52 54.89
N PRO A 458 -29.05 0.66 55.48
CA PRO A 458 -29.87 1.69 54.83
C PRO A 458 -29.41 2.01 53.40
N GLU A 459 -28.11 2.01 53.13
CA GLU A 459 -27.55 2.30 51.81
C GLU A 459 -27.89 1.21 50.77
N ASP A 460 -28.06 -0.05 51.19
CA ASP A 460 -28.44 -1.16 50.30
C ASP A 460 -29.89 -0.99 49.81
N ALA A 461 -30.79 -0.54 50.69
CA ALA A 461 -32.18 -0.26 50.34
C ALA A 461 -32.29 0.94 49.38
N ASP A 462 -31.44 1.95 49.56
CA ASP A 462 -31.32 3.11 48.68
C ASP A 462 -30.82 2.72 47.28
N ARG A 463 -29.85 1.80 47.20
CA ARG A 463 -29.35 1.22 45.93
C ARG A 463 -30.42 0.38 45.22
N ASN A 464 -31.12 -0.49 45.94
CA ASN A 464 -32.20 -1.31 45.37
C ASN A 464 -33.32 -0.45 44.77
N PHE A 465 -33.71 0.62 45.48
CA PHE A 465 -34.71 1.56 44.97
C PHE A 465 -34.27 2.20 43.65
N LEU A 466 -33.00 2.65 43.57
CA LEU A 466 -32.46 3.25 42.36
C LEU A 466 -32.41 2.25 41.21
N TYR A 467 -31.96 1.02 41.49
CA TYR A 467 -31.91 -0.04 40.49
C TYR A 467 -33.30 -0.32 39.90
N GLU A 468 -34.34 -0.43 40.75
CA GLU A 468 -35.71 -0.59 40.28
C GLU A 468 -36.22 0.62 39.49
N PHE A 469 -35.84 1.84 39.89
CA PHE A 469 -36.19 3.06 39.16
C PHE A 469 -35.56 3.13 37.76
N LEU A 470 -34.27 2.81 37.65
CA LEU A 470 -33.55 2.78 36.37
C LEU A 470 -34.11 1.68 35.45
N ASN A 471 -34.40 0.51 36.00
CA ASN A 471 -35.07 -0.56 35.25
C ASN A 471 -36.46 -0.15 34.76
N ASP A 472 -37.25 0.56 35.57
CA ASP A 472 -38.55 1.10 35.14
C ASP A 472 -38.36 2.15 34.03
N CYS A 473 -37.34 3.00 34.12
CA CYS A 473 -37.02 3.97 33.08
C CYS A 473 -36.61 3.30 31.76
N ASN A 474 -35.72 2.32 31.80
CA ASN A 474 -35.28 1.56 30.61
C ASN A 474 -36.43 0.78 29.99
N ALA A 475 -37.19 0.02 30.80
CA ALA A 475 -38.31 -0.78 30.31
C ALA A 475 -39.42 0.05 29.64
N ASN A 476 -39.56 1.32 30.03
CA ASN A 476 -40.54 2.25 29.47
C ASN A 476 -39.95 3.24 28.45
N CYS A 477 -38.64 3.21 28.19
CA CYS A 477 -38.00 4.06 27.20
C CYS A 477 -38.28 3.54 25.80
N PRO A 478 -39.00 4.28 24.93
CA PRO A 478 -39.36 3.79 23.61
C PRO A 478 -38.20 3.85 22.60
N PHE A 479 -37.00 4.24 23.03
CA PHE A 479 -35.85 4.54 22.16
C PHE A 479 -34.55 3.82 22.58
N ASP A 480 -34.63 2.83 23.48
CA ASP A 480 -33.46 2.20 24.14
C ASP A 480 -32.54 1.41 23.18
N ASP A 481 -33.06 0.95 22.04
CA ASP A 481 -32.30 0.20 21.02
C ASP A 481 -31.55 1.09 20.01
N GLU A 482 -31.79 2.40 19.97
CA GLU A 482 -30.99 3.28 19.11
C GLU A 482 -29.73 3.72 19.88
N PRO A 483 -28.51 3.41 19.38
CA PRO A 483 -27.33 4.03 19.94
C PRO A 483 -27.56 5.54 19.88
N VAL A 484 -27.47 6.21 21.03
CA VAL A 484 -27.36 7.66 21.08
C VAL A 484 -26.00 7.99 20.47
N VAL A 485 -25.92 7.91 19.14
CA VAL A 485 -24.82 8.47 18.37
C VAL A 485 -24.99 9.95 18.62
N SER A 486 -24.17 10.47 19.53
CA SER A 486 -24.09 11.89 19.76
C SER A 486 -23.51 12.50 18.49
N ARG A 487 -24.42 12.89 17.61
CA ARG A 487 -24.14 13.62 16.38
C ARG A 487 -24.19 15.09 16.73
N GLU A 488 -23.12 15.81 16.42
CA GLU A 488 -23.12 17.27 16.49
C GLU A 488 -22.90 17.84 15.10
N MET A 489 -23.66 18.87 14.75
CA MET A 489 -23.48 19.59 13.50
C MET A 489 -22.47 20.71 13.71
N ILE A 490 -21.48 20.80 12.84
CA ILE A 490 -20.57 21.93 12.74
C ILE A 490 -21.36 23.09 12.11
N GLU A 491 -21.59 24.14 12.89
CA GLU A 491 -22.41 25.29 12.46
C GLU A 491 -21.60 26.34 11.68
N ASP A 492 -20.29 26.45 11.95
CA ASP A 492 -19.45 27.53 11.43
C ASP A 492 -18.64 27.06 10.20
N PRO A 493 -18.96 27.54 8.98
CA PRO A 493 -18.25 27.16 7.76
C PRO A 493 -16.78 27.62 7.75
N ARG A 494 -16.39 28.60 8.59
CA ARG A 494 -14.99 29.05 8.69
C ARG A 494 -14.05 27.93 9.14
N GLY A 495 -14.55 26.98 9.93
CA GLY A 495 -13.79 25.81 10.32
C GLY A 495 -13.41 24.93 9.13
N VAL A 496 -14.36 24.71 8.21
CA VAL A 496 -14.14 23.93 6.98
C VAL A 496 -13.14 24.63 6.06
N ARG A 497 -13.24 25.95 5.96
CA ARG A 497 -12.28 26.76 5.19
C ARG A 497 -10.87 26.66 5.77
N LEU A 498 -10.71 26.76 7.10
CA LEU A 498 -9.41 26.60 7.74
C LEU A 498 -8.76 25.27 7.33
N LEU A 499 -9.52 24.17 7.35
CA LEU A 499 -9.01 22.87 6.89
C LEU A 499 -8.60 22.93 5.41
N SER A 500 -9.39 23.57 4.54
CA SER A 500 -9.02 23.79 3.13
C SER A 500 -7.69 24.55 3.00
N ASN A 501 -7.51 25.62 3.78
CA ASN A 501 -6.30 26.44 3.78
C ASN A 501 -5.06 25.62 4.17
N PHE A 502 -5.18 24.72 5.16
CA PHE A 502 -4.10 23.79 5.52
C PHE A 502 -3.74 22.86 4.36
N ILE A 503 -4.74 22.23 3.72
CA ILE A 503 -4.49 21.33 2.59
C ILE A 503 -3.81 22.08 1.43
N CYS A 504 -4.26 23.29 1.11
CA CYS A 504 -3.64 24.13 0.08
C CYS A 504 -2.22 24.57 0.43
N TYR A 505 -1.98 24.93 1.69
CA TYR A 505 -0.63 25.26 2.17
C TYR A 505 0.34 24.09 2.00
N ILE A 506 -0.10 22.89 2.40
CA ILE A 506 0.67 21.66 2.26
C ILE A 506 0.94 21.38 0.79
N LEU A 507 -0.09 21.45 -0.06
CA LEU A 507 0.05 21.26 -1.51
C LEU A 507 1.09 22.18 -2.14
N HIS A 508 1.17 23.44 -1.71
CA HIS A 508 2.11 24.43 -2.26
C HIS A 508 3.54 24.35 -1.70
N ASN A 509 3.72 23.78 -0.51
CA ASN A 509 5.03 23.76 0.17
C ASN A 509 5.62 22.35 0.30
N GLY A 510 4.84 21.30 0.06
CA GLY A 510 5.27 19.91 0.15
C GLY A 510 5.84 19.36 -1.16
N ASP A 511 6.65 18.32 -1.03
CA ASP A 511 7.19 17.54 -2.15
C ASP A 511 6.35 16.28 -2.33
N PHE A 512 5.60 16.21 -3.42
CA PHE A 512 4.63 15.14 -3.68
C PHE A 512 4.90 14.45 -5.00
N GLY A 513 4.66 13.14 -5.03
CA GLY A 513 4.45 12.41 -6.28
C GLY A 513 3.21 12.91 -7.03
N SER A 514 3.07 12.50 -8.29
CA SER A 514 1.98 12.93 -9.16
C SER A 514 0.59 12.52 -8.65
N VAL A 515 0.47 11.30 -8.09
CA VAL A 515 -0.79 10.81 -7.51
C VAL A 515 -1.14 11.56 -6.23
N GLU A 516 -0.21 11.64 -5.27
CA GLU A 516 -0.40 12.39 -4.02
C GLU A 516 -0.79 13.84 -4.29
N ARG A 517 -0.09 14.53 -5.22
CA ARG A 517 -0.45 15.90 -5.60
C ARG A 517 -1.89 16.00 -6.10
N LEU A 518 -2.36 15.00 -6.85
CA LEU A 518 -3.74 14.93 -7.32
C LEU A 518 -4.74 14.62 -6.20
N GLU A 519 -4.36 13.84 -5.18
CA GLU A 519 -5.16 13.61 -3.97
C GLU A 519 -5.37 14.90 -3.18
N TYR A 520 -4.29 15.65 -2.93
CA TYR A 520 -4.34 16.95 -2.26
C TYR A 520 -5.19 17.97 -3.03
N ILE A 521 -5.01 18.07 -4.36
CA ILE A 521 -5.86 18.92 -5.20
C ILE A 521 -7.33 18.49 -5.11
N THR A 522 -7.62 17.18 -5.09
CA THR A 522 -8.99 16.67 -5.00
C THR A 522 -9.62 17.02 -3.65
N ALA A 523 -8.90 16.83 -2.55
CA ALA A 523 -9.38 17.19 -1.21
C ALA A 523 -9.64 18.70 -1.08
N ALA A 524 -8.70 19.54 -1.54
CA ALA A 524 -8.86 20.99 -1.55
C ALA A 524 -10.07 21.42 -2.41
N HIS A 525 -10.25 20.83 -3.59
CA HIS A 525 -11.40 21.10 -4.45
C HIS A 525 -12.72 20.71 -3.75
N MET A 526 -12.78 19.55 -3.10
CA MET A 526 -13.95 19.13 -2.32
C MET A 526 -14.26 20.13 -1.19
N LEU A 527 -13.27 20.49 -0.37
CA LEU A 527 -13.47 21.43 0.73
C LEU A 527 -13.87 22.83 0.25
N SER A 528 -13.38 23.28 -0.92
CA SER A 528 -13.78 24.55 -1.55
C SER A 528 -15.23 24.51 -2.08
N LEU A 529 -15.68 23.39 -2.64
CA LEU A 529 -17.10 23.18 -3.00
C LEU A 529 -17.99 23.21 -1.76
N MET A 530 -17.51 22.60 -0.66
CA MET A 530 -18.22 22.54 0.60
C MET A 530 -18.29 23.89 1.31
N SER A 531 -17.31 24.77 1.10
CA SER A 531 -17.26 26.12 1.70
C SER A 531 -17.86 27.21 0.81
N ASP A 532 -18.51 26.86 -0.31
CA ASP A 532 -19.12 27.76 -1.30
C ASP A 532 -18.15 28.81 -1.89
N ARG A 533 -16.98 28.34 -2.37
CA ARG A 533 -15.90 29.19 -2.90
C ARG A 533 -15.72 29.01 -4.41
N PRO A 534 -16.49 29.69 -5.27
CA PRO A 534 -16.46 29.43 -6.72
C PRO A 534 -15.11 29.75 -7.38
N ASP A 535 -14.41 30.78 -6.93
CA ASP A 535 -13.10 31.17 -7.47
C ASP A 535 -12.01 30.16 -7.07
N ASP A 536 -12.03 29.67 -5.83
CA ASP A 536 -11.11 28.62 -5.36
C ASP A 536 -11.39 27.28 -6.07
N VAL A 537 -12.66 26.94 -6.29
CA VAL A 537 -13.06 25.76 -7.08
C VAL A 537 -12.52 25.84 -8.51
N SER A 538 -12.62 27.00 -9.14
CA SER A 538 -12.13 27.23 -10.51
C SER A 538 -10.60 27.14 -10.56
N TYR A 539 -9.90 27.71 -9.57
CA TYR A 539 -8.45 27.61 -9.46
C TYR A 539 -7.97 26.16 -9.26
N MET A 540 -8.61 25.39 -8.37
CA MET A 540 -8.29 23.97 -8.14
C MET A 540 -8.54 23.11 -9.38
N GLU A 541 -9.60 23.39 -10.15
CA GLU A 541 -9.86 22.70 -11.42
C GLU A 541 -8.77 23.00 -12.46
N LEU A 542 -8.32 24.24 -12.57
CA LEU A 542 -7.21 24.62 -13.47
C LEU A 542 -5.89 23.97 -13.04
N GLN A 543 -5.59 23.95 -11.74
CA GLN A 543 -4.39 23.30 -11.20
C GLN A 543 -4.38 21.80 -11.48
N ARG A 544 -5.54 21.14 -11.27
CA ARG A 544 -5.75 19.72 -11.63
C ARG A 544 -5.49 19.47 -13.11
N GLN A 545 -6.07 20.31 -13.95
CA GLN A 545 -5.93 20.23 -15.41
C GLN A 545 -4.49 20.46 -15.88
N TYR A 546 -3.76 21.36 -15.22
CA TYR A 546 -2.34 21.58 -15.45
C TYR A 546 -1.53 20.32 -15.11
N LEU A 547 -1.70 19.74 -13.92
CA LEU A 547 -1.01 18.52 -13.50
C LEU A 547 -1.23 17.35 -14.48
N VAL A 548 -2.48 17.14 -14.92
CA VAL A 548 -2.82 16.09 -15.90
C VAL A 548 -2.03 16.24 -17.20
N ARG A 549 -1.80 17.48 -17.65
CA ARG A 549 -1.03 17.76 -18.88
C ARG A 549 0.46 17.57 -18.67
N LEU A 550 0.99 17.89 -17.50
CA LEU A 550 2.37 17.58 -17.14
C LEU A 550 2.63 16.06 -17.12
N VAL A 551 1.71 15.29 -16.53
CA VAL A 551 1.78 13.82 -16.53
C VAL A 551 1.65 13.25 -17.94
N ALA A 552 0.79 13.83 -18.79
CA ALA A 552 0.70 13.44 -20.20
C ALA A 552 2.05 13.61 -20.92
N PHE A 553 2.73 14.74 -20.74
CA PHE A 553 4.09 14.95 -21.25
C PHE A 553 5.07 13.89 -20.74
N SER A 554 5.10 13.67 -19.41
CA SER A 554 6.00 12.69 -18.78
C SER A 554 5.80 11.28 -19.35
N ARG A 555 4.53 10.91 -19.59
CA ARG A 555 4.12 9.63 -20.20
C ARG A 555 4.24 9.56 -21.72
N ASN A 556 4.83 10.57 -22.36
CA ASN A 556 5.01 10.63 -23.83
C ASN A 556 3.69 10.71 -24.62
N ARG A 557 2.63 11.27 -24.04
CA ARG A 557 1.33 11.51 -24.70
C ARG A 557 1.25 12.94 -25.20
N ASP A 558 0.33 13.18 -26.13
CA ASP A 558 0.07 14.54 -26.62
C ASP A 558 -0.41 15.45 -25.49
N VAL A 559 0.21 16.63 -25.41
CA VAL A 559 -0.16 17.65 -24.44
C VAL A 559 -1.22 18.54 -25.08
N THR A 560 -2.37 18.68 -24.43
CA THR A 560 -3.44 19.56 -24.91
C THR A 560 -3.31 20.96 -24.29
N PRO A 561 -3.72 22.03 -24.98
CA PRO A 561 -3.76 23.37 -24.38
C PRO A 561 -4.59 23.40 -23.09
N LEU A 562 -4.19 24.25 -22.14
CA LEU A 562 -4.98 24.51 -20.94
C LEU A 562 -6.13 25.44 -21.31
N ALA A 563 -7.35 24.90 -21.36
CA ALA A 563 -8.54 25.64 -21.75
C ALA A 563 -9.03 26.50 -20.58
N LEU A 564 -9.19 27.80 -20.81
CA LEU A 564 -9.93 28.71 -19.94
C LEU A 564 -11.36 28.83 -20.47
N SER A 565 -12.32 29.04 -19.58
CA SER A 565 -13.67 29.44 -19.95
C SER A 565 -13.69 30.90 -20.43
N ASP A 566 -14.65 31.26 -21.28
CA ASP A 566 -14.73 32.61 -21.85
C ASP A 566 -15.02 33.72 -20.81
N ASP A 567 -15.40 33.34 -19.58
CA ASP A 567 -15.73 34.22 -18.44
C ASP A 567 -14.70 34.13 -17.29
N ASP A 568 -13.51 33.55 -17.54
CA ASP A 568 -12.54 33.23 -16.48
C ASP A 568 -11.87 34.48 -15.88
N ARG A 569 -12.33 34.86 -14.68
CA ARG A 569 -11.70 35.89 -13.82
C ARG A 569 -10.25 35.56 -13.48
N LEU A 570 -9.87 34.29 -13.58
CA LEU A 570 -8.53 33.77 -13.32
C LEU A 570 -7.59 33.86 -14.53
N ALA A 571 -8.03 34.34 -15.71
CA ALA A 571 -7.16 34.44 -16.89
C ALA A 571 -5.94 35.36 -16.68
N SER A 572 -6.08 36.36 -15.81
CA SER A 572 -4.99 37.29 -15.46
C SER A 572 -4.18 36.86 -14.23
N ASN A 573 -4.52 35.71 -13.63
CA ASN A 573 -3.84 35.19 -12.47
C ASN A 573 -2.39 34.78 -12.79
N ALA A 574 -1.45 35.11 -11.89
CA ALA A 574 -0.03 34.90 -12.11
C ALA A 574 0.32 33.42 -12.36
N ASP A 575 -0.21 32.51 -11.55
CA ASP A 575 0.07 31.08 -11.68
C ASP A 575 -0.53 30.51 -12.96
N VAL A 576 -1.77 30.88 -13.28
CA VAL A 576 -2.48 30.42 -14.49
C VAL A 576 -1.74 30.84 -15.75
N VAL A 577 -1.25 32.09 -15.81
CA VAL A 577 -0.44 32.58 -16.93
C VAL A 577 0.85 31.77 -17.07
N VAL A 578 1.51 31.44 -15.96
CA VAL A 578 2.71 30.57 -15.95
C VAL A 578 2.37 29.16 -16.44
N TRP A 579 1.27 28.57 -15.96
CA TRP A 579 0.82 27.24 -16.38
C TRP A 579 0.54 27.19 -17.88
N GLN A 580 -0.22 28.15 -18.41
CA GLN A 580 -0.51 28.25 -19.85
C GLN A 580 0.78 28.36 -20.68
N ARG A 581 1.73 29.19 -20.23
CA ARG A 581 3.03 29.34 -20.89
C ARG A 581 3.80 28.02 -20.89
N ILE A 582 3.93 27.33 -19.76
CA ILE A 582 4.64 26.04 -19.68
C ILE A 582 3.98 25.02 -20.61
N ILE A 583 2.65 24.91 -20.61
CA ILE A 583 1.93 24.00 -21.51
C ILE A 583 2.18 24.35 -22.99
N SER A 584 2.21 25.64 -23.35
CA SER A 584 2.52 26.08 -24.71
C SER A 584 3.95 25.71 -25.13
N GLU A 585 4.90 25.77 -24.20
CA GLU A 585 6.30 25.38 -24.44
C GLU A 585 6.46 23.86 -24.57
N LEU A 586 5.77 23.08 -23.74
CA LEU A 586 5.74 21.62 -23.86
C LEU A 586 5.15 21.16 -25.20
N ASN A 587 4.18 21.88 -25.76
CA ASN A 587 3.65 21.62 -27.11
C ASN A 587 4.69 21.85 -28.23
N ARG A 588 5.74 22.63 -27.98
CA ARG A 588 6.86 22.79 -28.92
C ARG A 588 7.86 21.64 -28.85
N TYR A 589 7.84 20.82 -27.81
CA TYR A 589 8.78 19.71 -27.66
C TYR A 589 8.61 18.71 -28.80
N ARG A 590 9.69 18.50 -29.55
CA ARG A 590 9.76 17.67 -30.77
C ARG A 590 8.97 18.18 -31.98
N HIS A 591 8.54 19.43 -31.96
CA HIS A 591 7.82 20.08 -33.06
C HIS A 591 8.51 21.40 -33.47
N PRO A 592 9.65 21.34 -34.21
CA PRO A 592 10.47 22.52 -34.53
C PRO A 592 9.75 23.54 -35.43
N GLU A 593 8.68 23.15 -36.12
CA GLU A 593 7.89 24.02 -37.00
C GLU A 593 6.90 24.93 -36.24
N SER A 594 6.62 24.64 -34.95
CA SER A 594 5.71 25.42 -34.09
C SER A 594 6.38 26.62 -33.42
N ARG A 595 7.21 27.39 -34.16
CA ARG A 595 7.83 28.61 -33.62
C ARG A 595 6.85 29.78 -33.63
N THR A 596 6.19 30.00 -32.49
CA THR A 596 5.52 31.29 -32.20
C THR A 596 6.46 32.16 -31.37
N LEU A 597 6.63 33.42 -31.76
CA LEU A 597 7.41 34.43 -31.02
C LEU A 597 6.75 34.69 -29.66
N THR A 598 7.45 34.41 -28.56
CA THR A 598 7.06 34.90 -27.22
C THR A 598 8.15 35.79 -26.63
N THR A 599 7.67 36.85 -25.99
CA THR A 599 8.35 38.05 -25.51
C THR A 599 9.20 37.81 -24.25
N GLU A 600 10.10 38.75 -23.97
CA GLU A 600 11.16 38.72 -22.95
C GLU A 600 10.73 38.21 -21.55
N VAL A 601 11.57 37.33 -21.00
CA VAL A 601 11.34 36.51 -19.79
C VAL A 601 11.85 37.21 -18.52
N ARG A 602 11.01 37.27 -17.47
CA ARG A 602 11.39 37.55 -16.08
C ARG A 602 11.00 36.34 -15.21
N ASP A 603 11.73 35.23 -15.31
CA ASP A 603 11.86 34.23 -14.22
C ASP A 603 12.89 33.13 -14.56
N ASN A 604 13.63 32.68 -13.53
CA ASN A 604 14.83 31.84 -13.70
C ASN A 604 14.54 30.34 -13.97
N GLN A 605 13.40 29.79 -13.53
CA GLN A 605 13.05 28.38 -13.74
C GLN A 605 12.57 28.10 -15.17
N ASP A 606 11.72 28.95 -15.75
CA ASP A 606 11.19 28.80 -17.12
C ASP A 606 12.29 28.88 -18.18
N ALA A 607 13.27 29.77 -17.97
CA ALA A 607 14.42 29.91 -18.85
C ALA A 607 15.21 28.60 -18.97
N SER A 608 15.20 27.75 -17.93
CA SER A 608 15.87 26.45 -17.97
C SER A 608 15.07 25.40 -18.74
N ILE A 609 13.74 25.38 -18.64
CA ILE A 609 12.88 24.42 -19.36
C ILE A 609 12.90 24.75 -20.86
N ASN A 610 12.76 26.04 -21.21
CA ASN A 610 12.81 26.49 -22.60
C ASN A 610 14.14 26.13 -23.27
N LYS A 611 15.27 26.32 -22.56
CA LYS A 611 16.59 25.88 -23.05
C LYS A 611 16.66 24.38 -23.32
N LEU A 612 16.07 23.54 -22.46
CA LEU A 612 16.05 22.09 -22.66
C LEU A 612 15.15 21.69 -23.85
N ILE A 613 14.02 22.37 -24.03
CA ILE A 613 13.12 22.15 -25.17
C ILE A 613 13.78 22.60 -26.48
N ASP A 614 14.42 23.77 -26.50
CA ASP A 614 15.15 24.28 -27.66
C ASP A 614 16.37 23.40 -28.01
N ALA A 615 17.09 22.92 -26.98
CA ALA A 615 18.17 21.95 -27.15
C ALA A 615 17.64 20.64 -27.73
N SER A 616 16.54 20.09 -27.19
CA SER A 616 15.89 18.88 -27.72
C SER A 616 15.55 19.08 -29.20
N ASN A 617 14.83 20.14 -29.55
CA ASN A 617 14.39 20.43 -30.92
C ASN A 617 15.55 20.60 -31.91
N SER A 618 16.66 21.21 -31.47
CA SER A 618 17.84 21.41 -32.31
C SER A 618 18.64 20.13 -32.52
N LEU A 619 18.52 19.16 -31.62
CA LEU A 619 19.29 17.91 -31.62
C LEU A 619 18.51 16.72 -32.18
N ILE A 620 17.22 16.87 -32.49
CA ILE A 620 16.41 15.83 -33.14
C ILE A 620 17.07 15.39 -34.45
N GLY A 621 17.31 14.08 -34.57
CA GLY A 621 18.00 13.47 -35.71
C GLY A 621 19.53 13.59 -35.68
N ILE A 622 20.10 14.36 -34.75
CA ILE A 622 21.55 14.51 -34.54
C ILE A 622 22.05 13.58 -33.42
N ILE A 623 21.35 13.58 -32.27
CA ILE A 623 21.68 12.76 -31.09
C ILE A 623 20.89 11.45 -31.04
N ASN A 624 21.37 10.49 -30.27
CA ASN A 624 20.68 9.20 -30.09
C ASN A 624 19.43 9.34 -29.21
N GLU A 625 18.53 8.35 -29.28
CA GLU A 625 17.25 8.36 -28.54
C GLU A 625 17.46 8.31 -27.01
N THR A 626 18.57 7.76 -26.53
CA THR A 626 18.94 7.72 -25.10
C THR A 626 19.22 9.12 -24.55
N GLU A 627 19.94 9.96 -25.30
CA GLU A 627 20.20 11.34 -24.93
C GLU A 627 18.92 12.20 -24.97
N LEU A 628 18.02 11.94 -25.92
CA LEU A 628 16.68 12.56 -25.93
C LEU A 628 15.84 12.14 -24.72
N ASN A 629 15.90 10.87 -24.32
CA ASN A 629 15.26 10.38 -23.10
C ASN A 629 15.79 11.10 -21.85
N ASN A 630 17.10 11.36 -21.77
CA ASN A 630 17.71 12.10 -20.67
C ASN A 630 17.22 13.56 -20.61
N ILE A 631 17.12 14.24 -21.76
CA ILE A 631 16.56 15.60 -21.82
C ILE A 631 15.11 15.60 -21.35
N LYS A 632 14.28 14.69 -21.87
CA LYS A 632 12.88 14.55 -21.44
C LYS A 632 12.75 14.30 -19.94
N LYS A 633 13.57 13.39 -19.40
CA LYS A 633 13.57 13.07 -17.96
C LYS A 633 13.97 14.29 -17.12
N SER A 634 14.94 15.07 -17.57
CA SER A 634 15.34 16.33 -16.91
C SER A 634 14.21 17.37 -16.93
N ILE A 635 13.44 17.46 -18.02
CA ILE A 635 12.25 18.32 -18.08
C ILE A 635 11.19 17.81 -17.09
N ALA A 636 10.89 16.51 -17.08
CA ALA A 636 9.92 15.90 -16.15
C ALA A 636 10.30 16.11 -14.68
N GLN A 637 11.58 16.00 -14.35
CA GLN A 637 12.11 16.27 -12.99
C GLN A 637 11.91 17.73 -12.57
N LYS A 638 12.18 18.68 -13.48
CA LYS A 638 11.95 20.11 -13.21
C LYS A 638 10.48 20.46 -13.02
N LEU A 639 9.59 19.67 -13.62
CA LEU A 639 8.13 19.81 -13.50
C LEU A 639 7.56 18.98 -12.34
N GLY A 640 8.40 18.21 -11.63
CA GLY A 640 8.00 17.34 -10.52
C GLY A 640 6.99 16.27 -10.93
N VAL A 641 7.18 15.64 -12.09
CA VAL A 641 6.34 14.56 -12.64
C VAL A 641 7.17 13.39 -13.21
N ASP A 642 8.42 13.25 -12.78
CA ASP A 642 9.31 12.19 -13.26
C ASP A 642 9.04 10.80 -12.64
N ASP A 643 8.24 10.74 -11.58
CA ASP A 643 7.64 9.51 -11.05
C ASP A 643 6.72 8.83 -12.08
N GLU A 644 6.13 9.63 -12.98
CA GLU A 644 5.28 9.18 -14.08
C GLU A 644 6.02 9.06 -15.42
N TYR A 645 7.36 9.04 -15.38
CA TYR A 645 8.19 9.05 -16.58
C TYR A 645 8.07 7.78 -17.42
N VAL A 646 7.72 7.96 -18.70
CA VAL A 646 7.77 6.91 -19.72
C VAL A 646 8.78 7.32 -20.80
N ALA A 647 9.74 6.45 -21.05
CA ALA A 647 10.75 6.65 -22.10
C ALA A 647 10.09 6.76 -23.48
N ILE A 648 10.72 7.54 -24.38
CA ILE A 648 10.23 7.76 -25.75
C ILE A 648 10.09 6.45 -26.53
N ASN A 649 10.85 5.42 -26.16
CA ASN A 649 10.94 4.11 -26.81
C ASN A 649 10.47 2.95 -25.91
N ALA A 650 9.60 3.22 -24.93
CA ALA A 650 9.09 2.20 -24.01
C ALA A 650 8.29 1.07 -24.71
N ASP A 651 7.86 1.30 -25.95
CA ASP A 651 7.19 0.35 -26.84
C ASP A 651 8.16 -0.58 -27.59
N ARG A 652 9.47 -0.30 -27.59
CA ARG A 652 10.49 -1.10 -28.28
C ARG A 652 11.15 -2.12 -27.38
N THR A 653 11.51 -3.27 -27.95
CA THR A 653 12.20 -4.33 -27.21
C THR A 653 13.71 -4.09 -27.22
N PHE A 654 14.30 -3.93 -26.03
CA PHE A 654 15.73 -3.76 -25.83
C PHE A 654 16.40 -5.10 -25.49
N TYR A 655 17.39 -5.49 -26.28
CA TYR A 655 18.10 -6.76 -26.19
C TYR A 655 19.46 -6.68 -25.48
N GLY A 656 19.87 -5.48 -25.05
CA GLY A 656 21.14 -5.23 -24.36
C GLY A 656 22.18 -4.54 -25.25
N GLU A 657 23.35 -4.30 -24.66
CA GLU A 657 24.52 -3.73 -25.35
C GLU A 657 25.51 -4.84 -25.71
N GLU A 658 26.28 -4.66 -26.81
CA GLU A 658 27.31 -5.61 -27.20
C GLU A 658 28.33 -5.85 -26.08
N SER A 659 28.68 -7.10 -25.85
CA SER A 659 29.57 -7.51 -24.76
C SER A 659 30.48 -8.65 -25.18
N SER A 660 31.25 -9.21 -24.23
CA SER A 660 32.05 -10.41 -24.48
C SER A 660 31.22 -11.64 -24.86
N THR A 661 29.95 -11.68 -24.49
CA THR A 661 29.03 -12.81 -24.70
C THR A 661 27.78 -12.44 -25.50
N LEU A 662 27.68 -11.21 -25.99
CA LEU A 662 26.56 -10.75 -26.80
C LEU A 662 27.08 -9.96 -28.00
N GLU A 663 26.67 -10.34 -29.21
CA GLU A 663 26.93 -9.59 -30.44
C GLU A 663 25.59 -9.26 -31.12
N LEU A 664 25.46 -8.04 -31.64
CA LEU A 664 24.25 -7.58 -32.33
C LEU A 664 24.54 -7.39 -33.81
N LYS A 665 23.64 -7.86 -34.68
CA LYS A 665 23.71 -7.62 -36.11
C LYS A 665 22.32 -7.34 -36.66
N LYS A 666 22.21 -6.22 -37.38
CA LYS A 666 20.98 -5.82 -38.03
C LYS A 666 20.56 -6.78 -39.14
N SER A 667 21.52 -7.24 -39.93
CA SER A 667 21.29 -8.00 -41.17
C SER A 667 22.46 -8.93 -41.48
N ILE A 668 22.17 -10.02 -42.20
CA ILE A 668 23.16 -10.94 -42.79
C ILE A 668 23.26 -10.80 -44.31
N VAL A 669 22.48 -9.88 -44.87
CA VAL A 669 22.27 -9.64 -46.31
C VAL A 669 22.81 -8.28 -46.71
N PHE A 670 22.53 -7.25 -45.91
CA PHE A 670 22.86 -5.86 -46.22
C PHE A 670 24.09 -5.39 -45.44
N PRO A 671 25.04 -4.67 -46.09
CA PRO A 671 26.18 -4.09 -45.40
C PRO A 671 25.76 -2.97 -44.41
N PRO A 672 26.59 -2.69 -43.39
CA PRO A 672 26.34 -1.61 -42.44
C PRO A 672 26.34 -0.25 -43.13
N VAL A 673 25.27 0.53 -42.93
CA VAL A 673 25.05 1.83 -43.61
C VAL A 673 26.01 2.88 -43.05
N ASN A 674 26.98 3.30 -43.86
CA ASN A 674 27.90 4.37 -43.51
C ASN A 674 27.32 5.74 -43.96
N ARG A 675 26.78 6.54 -43.02
CA ARG A 675 26.06 7.82 -43.27
C ARG A 675 26.80 8.89 -44.11
N ARG A 676 28.06 8.67 -44.50
CA ARG A 676 28.88 9.61 -45.29
C ARG A 676 28.92 9.34 -46.79
N ARG A 677 28.31 8.25 -47.30
CA ARG A 677 28.19 7.99 -48.73
C ARG A 677 26.78 7.48 -49.05
N PHE A 678 25.94 8.35 -49.61
CA PHE A 678 24.69 7.96 -50.24
C PHE A 678 25.00 7.15 -51.52
N LYS A 679 25.18 5.84 -51.37
CA LYS A 679 25.01 4.87 -52.45
C LYS A 679 23.89 3.94 -51.99
N GLU A 680 23.01 3.55 -52.90
CA GLU A 680 22.03 2.49 -52.67
C GLU A 680 22.75 1.28 -52.07
N VAL A 681 22.21 0.76 -50.97
CA VAL A 681 22.79 -0.36 -50.23
C VAL A 681 22.40 -1.62 -51.00
N GLU A 682 23.25 -2.03 -51.94
CA GLU A 682 23.07 -3.29 -52.67
C GLU A 682 23.19 -4.47 -51.69
N ALA A 683 22.31 -5.46 -51.83
CA ALA A 683 22.34 -6.69 -51.05
C ALA A 683 23.54 -7.55 -51.48
N GLU A 684 24.30 -8.06 -50.51
CA GLU A 684 25.45 -8.94 -50.76
C GLU A 684 25.46 -10.13 -49.78
N PRO A 685 24.49 -11.06 -49.83
CA PRO A 685 24.40 -12.18 -48.87
C PRO A 685 25.67 -13.04 -48.78
N ASP A 686 26.35 -13.25 -49.91
CA ASP A 686 27.57 -14.04 -49.98
C ASP A 686 28.76 -13.41 -49.25
N VAL A 687 28.80 -12.09 -49.13
CA VAL A 687 29.83 -11.36 -48.41
C VAL A 687 29.41 -11.17 -46.95
N GLN A 688 28.17 -10.73 -46.71
CA GLN A 688 27.69 -10.37 -45.38
C GLN A 688 27.56 -11.58 -44.43
N LYS A 689 27.32 -12.79 -44.95
CA LYS A 689 27.34 -14.03 -44.14
C LYS A 689 28.66 -14.22 -43.38
N TRP A 690 29.78 -13.72 -43.89
CA TRP A 690 31.08 -13.86 -43.22
C TRP A 690 31.19 -13.04 -41.93
N ALA A 691 30.40 -11.98 -41.77
CA ALA A 691 30.37 -11.20 -40.53
C ALA A 691 29.84 -12.05 -39.36
N ILE A 692 28.76 -12.81 -39.58
CA ILE A 692 28.20 -13.70 -38.56
C ILE A 692 29.07 -14.93 -38.33
N LEU A 693 29.63 -15.52 -39.40
CA LEU A 693 30.52 -16.68 -39.31
C LEU A 693 31.78 -16.37 -38.51
N LYS A 694 32.33 -15.16 -38.68
CA LYS A 694 33.44 -14.67 -37.86
C LYS A 694 33.07 -14.62 -36.38
N THR A 695 31.90 -14.07 -36.03
CA THR A 695 31.43 -14.00 -34.64
C THR A 695 31.21 -15.39 -34.05
N VAL A 696 30.54 -16.29 -34.77
CA VAL A 696 30.29 -17.68 -34.33
C VAL A 696 31.62 -18.42 -34.11
N CYS A 697 32.58 -18.29 -35.02
CA CYS A 697 33.94 -18.83 -34.85
C CYS A 697 34.58 -18.31 -33.56
N GLY A 698 34.43 -17.00 -33.31
CA GLY A 698 34.91 -16.32 -32.12
C GLY A 698 34.34 -16.91 -30.82
N PHE A 699 33.04 -17.15 -30.77
CA PHE A 699 32.36 -17.75 -29.61
C PHE A 699 32.71 -19.23 -29.42
N LEU A 700 32.80 -20.02 -30.49
CA LEU A 700 33.20 -21.44 -30.40
C LEU A 700 34.61 -21.61 -29.79
N ASN A 701 35.51 -20.68 -30.08
CA ASN A 701 36.87 -20.71 -29.53
C ASN A 701 37.04 -19.97 -28.19
N SER A 702 36.00 -19.30 -27.67
CA SER A 702 36.08 -18.57 -26.41
C SER A 702 35.87 -19.51 -25.20
N GLU A 703 36.10 -19.00 -23.99
CA GLU A 703 35.87 -19.77 -22.75
C GLU A 703 34.39 -19.77 -22.33
N LEU A 704 33.62 -18.74 -22.71
CA LEU A 704 32.24 -18.51 -22.24
C LEU A 704 31.17 -18.80 -23.30
N GLY A 705 31.53 -18.78 -24.58
CA GLY A 705 30.57 -18.78 -25.69
C GLY A 705 29.92 -17.41 -25.85
N GLY A 706 28.68 -17.38 -26.35
CA GLY A 706 27.88 -16.17 -26.44
C GLY A 706 26.61 -16.31 -27.27
N ASP A 707 25.81 -15.26 -27.28
CA ASP A 707 24.61 -15.09 -28.10
C ASP A 707 24.92 -14.09 -29.24
N LEU A 708 24.55 -14.44 -30.46
CA LEU A 708 24.49 -13.54 -31.61
C LEU A 708 23.02 -13.27 -31.92
N LEU A 709 22.61 -12.00 -31.92
CA LEU A 709 21.26 -11.58 -32.26
C LEU A 709 21.21 -10.96 -33.66
N LEU A 710 20.37 -11.53 -34.52
CA LEU A 710 20.10 -11.06 -35.87
C LEU A 710 18.75 -10.33 -35.91
N GLY A 711 18.71 -9.16 -36.55
CA GLY A 711 17.53 -8.29 -36.58
C GLY A 711 17.51 -7.26 -35.46
N VAL A 712 18.67 -6.97 -34.85
CA VAL A 712 18.85 -5.99 -33.77
C VAL A 712 19.93 -5.00 -34.20
N ASN A 713 19.67 -3.70 -34.00
CA ASN A 713 20.63 -2.66 -34.35
C ASN A 713 21.74 -2.49 -33.29
N ASP A 714 22.77 -1.71 -33.62
CA ASP A 714 23.93 -1.48 -32.74
C ASP A 714 23.56 -0.81 -31.39
N ASN A 715 22.37 -0.22 -31.29
CA ASN A 715 21.85 0.38 -30.06
C ASN A 715 21.01 -0.60 -29.22
N GLY A 716 20.93 -1.88 -29.60
CA GLY A 716 20.22 -2.90 -28.82
C GLY A 716 18.72 -3.04 -29.08
N TYR A 717 18.14 -2.33 -30.07
CA TYR A 717 16.71 -2.37 -30.35
C TYR A 717 16.36 -3.27 -31.53
N ALA A 718 15.18 -3.90 -31.47
CA ALA A 718 14.65 -4.73 -32.55
C ALA A 718 14.42 -3.90 -33.83
N GLU A 719 14.88 -4.39 -34.96
CA GLU A 719 14.60 -3.81 -36.28
C GLU A 719 13.88 -4.80 -37.21
N GLY A 720 14.03 -6.09 -36.93
CA GLY A 720 13.42 -7.17 -37.70
C GLY A 720 14.28 -7.63 -38.86
N LEU A 721 13.87 -8.76 -39.46
CA LEU A 721 14.58 -9.42 -40.55
C LEU A 721 13.74 -9.49 -41.85
N ASP A 722 12.62 -8.77 -41.91
CA ASP A 722 11.69 -8.82 -43.05
C ASP A 722 12.38 -8.47 -44.38
N ALA A 723 13.29 -7.49 -44.35
CA ALA A 723 14.08 -7.09 -45.50
C ALA A 723 15.02 -8.21 -45.96
N ASP A 724 15.75 -8.85 -45.04
CA ASP A 724 16.62 -9.98 -45.35
C ASP A 724 15.84 -11.16 -45.93
N ILE A 725 14.68 -11.48 -45.37
CA ILE A 725 13.80 -12.58 -45.83
C ILE A 725 13.34 -12.33 -47.27
N SER A 726 12.86 -11.11 -47.54
CA SER A 726 12.38 -10.73 -48.88
C SER A 726 13.50 -10.83 -49.91
N GLU A 727 14.70 -10.41 -49.52
CA GLU A 727 15.87 -10.36 -50.38
C GLU A 727 16.46 -11.75 -50.68
N LEU A 728 16.60 -12.60 -49.65
CA LEU A 728 17.03 -14.00 -49.84
C LEU A 728 16.05 -14.79 -50.71
N MET A 729 14.74 -14.48 -50.65
CA MET A 729 13.75 -15.08 -51.54
C MET A 729 13.92 -14.59 -52.99
N ARG A 730 14.17 -13.29 -53.17
CA ARG A 730 14.43 -12.68 -54.49
C ARG A 730 15.66 -13.29 -55.18
N GLU A 731 16.72 -13.54 -54.42
CA GLU A 731 17.94 -14.19 -54.93
C GLU A 731 17.83 -15.72 -55.06
N GLY A 732 16.70 -16.31 -54.64
CA GLY A 732 16.46 -17.76 -54.73
C GLY A 732 17.23 -18.61 -53.71
N LEU A 733 17.81 -17.98 -52.69
CA LEU A 733 18.54 -18.64 -51.59
C LEU A 733 17.58 -19.29 -50.58
N ILE A 734 16.36 -18.77 -50.46
CA ILE A 734 15.25 -19.43 -49.76
C ILE A 734 14.05 -19.59 -50.70
N LYS A 735 13.33 -20.70 -50.57
CA LYS A 735 12.18 -21.03 -51.46
C LYS A 735 10.88 -20.32 -51.08
N VAL A 736 10.76 -19.87 -49.82
CA VAL A 736 9.56 -19.26 -49.26
C VAL A 736 10.00 -18.10 -48.34
N ALA A 737 9.33 -16.96 -48.43
CA ALA A 737 9.51 -15.86 -47.48
C ALA A 737 8.86 -16.21 -46.14
N SER A 738 9.58 -16.91 -45.27
CA SER A 738 9.15 -17.22 -43.90
C SER A 738 10.31 -17.20 -42.91
N ASN A 739 9.99 -16.93 -41.64
CA ASN A 739 10.96 -16.92 -40.53
C ASN A 739 11.67 -18.28 -40.36
N ASP A 740 10.95 -19.38 -40.60
CA ASP A 740 11.48 -20.75 -40.56
C ASP A 740 12.44 -21.01 -41.73
N ALA A 741 12.11 -20.55 -42.94
CA ALA A 741 13.03 -20.66 -44.08
C ALA A 741 14.31 -19.85 -43.87
N TYR A 742 14.21 -18.66 -43.27
CA TYR A 742 15.37 -17.85 -42.89
C TYR A 742 16.22 -18.52 -41.80
N SER A 743 15.59 -19.05 -40.75
CA SER A 743 16.29 -19.78 -39.68
C SER A 743 17.09 -20.96 -40.24
N ARG A 744 16.48 -21.74 -41.14
CA ARG A 744 17.14 -22.88 -41.82
C ARG A 744 18.28 -22.43 -42.72
N TYR A 745 18.13 -21.32 -43.43
CA TYR A 745 19.20 -20.74 -44.22
C TYR A 745 20.41 -20.39 -43.33
N VAL A 746 20.18 -19.63 -42.24
CA VAL A 746 21.25 -19.29 -41.29
C VAL A 746 21.88 -20.53 -40.66
N GLN A 747 21.08 -21.52 -40.30
CA GLN A 747 21.55 -22.80 -39.77
C GLN A 747 22.48 -23.50 -40.77
N SER A 748 22.05 -23.66 -42.03
CA SER A 748 22.87 -24.29 -43.08
C SER A 748 24.19 -23.55 -43.32
N VAL A 749 24.15 -22.21 -43.33
CA VAL A 749 25.34 -21.36 -43.50
C VAL A 749 26.36 -21.58 -42.38
N VAL A 750 25.89 -21.75 -41.14
CA VAL A 750 26.74 -21.95 -39.97
C VAL A 750 27.26 -23.40 -39.87
N GLU A 751 26.42 -24.39 -40.11
CA GLU A 751 26.78 -25.81 -40.00
C GLU A 751 27.83 -26.24 -41.04
N ASP A 752 27.77 -25.68 -42.25
CA ASP A 752 28.71 -25.98 -43.33
C ASP A 752 30.07 -25.24 -43.23
N ALA A 753 30.18 -24.26 -42.32
CA ALA A 753 31.31 -23.33 -42.31
C ALA A 753 32.56 -23.82 -41.55
N PHE A 754 32.42 -24.79 -40.63
CA PHE A 754 33.43 -25.06 -39.61
C PHE A 754 34.01 -26.49 -39.62
N VAL A 755 35.32 -26.60 -39.37
CA VAL A 755 36.05 -27.86 -39.21
C VAL A 755 36.94 -27.82 -37.97
N ASP A 756 37.27 -29.00 -37.44
CA ASP A 756 38.23 -29.12 -36.34
C ASP A 756 39.63 -28.86 -36.87
N ALA A 757 40.36 -27.95 -36.22
CA ALA A 757 41.69 -27.54 -36.67
C ALA A 757 42.73 -28.65 -36.57
N ASP A 758 42.54 -29.60 -35.65
CA ASP A 758 43.49 -30.66 -35.33
C ASP A 758 43.17 -31.97 -36.09
N ASN A 759 41.90 -32.26 -36.37
CA ASN A 759 41.49 -33.49 -37.06
C ASN A 759 40.88 -33.28 -38.47
N SER A 760 40.66 -32.05 -38.91
CA SER A 760 40.10 -31.67 -40.23
C SER A 760 38.74 -32.29 -40.59
N ASN A 761 38.09 -32.98 -39.65
CA ASN A 761 36.74 -33.51 -39.84
C ASN A 761 35.72 -32.36 -39.79
N PRO A 762 34.66 -32.41 -40.62
CA PRO A 762 33.49 -31.56 -40.44
C PRO A 762 32.98 -31.69 -39.01
N ILE A 763 32.81 -30.57 -38.29
CA ILE A 763 32.23 -30.60 -36.93
C ILE A 763 30.70 -30.56 -37.01
N GLY A 764 30.08 -30.51 -38.19
CA GLY A 764 28.63 -30.34 -38.38
C GLY A 764 27.77 -31.24 -37.49
N ASP A 765 28.05 -32.54 -37.44
CA ASP A 765 27.29 -33.50 -36.62
C ASP A 765 27.54 -33.37 -35.10
N VAL A 766 28.60 -32.68 -34.69
CA VAL A 766 28.98 -32.45 -33.27
C VAL A 766 28.53 -31.06 -32.79
N LEU A 767 28.49 -30.06 -33.69
CA LEU A 767 28.05 -28.69 -33.41
C LEU A 767 26.54 -28.58 -33.12
N GLY A 768 25.72 -29.51 -33.60
CA GLY A 768 24.28 -29.51 -33.35
C GLY A 768 23.88 -29.54 -31.86
N SER A 769 24.82 -29.86 -30.96
CA SER A 769 24.61 -29.78 -29.50
C SER A 769 25.16 -28.51 -28.84
N ASP A 770 26.03 -27.78 -29.55
CA ASP A 770 26.76 -26.61 -29.06
C ASP A 770 26.22 -25.29 -29.63
N ILE A 771 25.54 -25.32 -30.77
CA ILE A 771 24.84 -24.15 -31.34
C ILE A 771 23.34 -24.40 -31.31
N THR A 772 22.58 -23.45 -30.78
CA THR A 772 21.11 -23.50 -30.75
C THR A 772 20.52 -22.23 -31.33
N TYR A 773 19.47 -22.40 -32.13
CA TYR A 773 18.75 -21.31 -32.79
C TYR A 773 17.41 -21.10 -32.09
N ALA A 774 17.17 -19.90 -31.59
CA ALA A 774 15.93 -19.51 -30.95
C ALA A 774 15.32 -18.33 -31.70
N THR A 775 14.05 -18.45 -32.02
CA THR A 775 13.27 -17.41 -32.69
C THR A 775 12.56 -16.55 -31.65
N GLU A 776 12.72 -15.24 -31.73
CA GLU A 776 12.10 -14.27 -30.85
C GLU A 776 11.22 -13.30 -31.66
N THR A 777 10.10 -12.90 -31.09
CA THR A 777 9.26 -11.83 -31.63
C THR A 777 9.23 -10.72 -30.61
N SER A 778 9.66 -9.53 -31.02
CA SER A 778 9.67 -8.34 -30.17
C SER A 778 8.24 -7.90 -29.83
N ARG A 779 8.09 -7.04 -28.81
CA ARG A 779 6.80 -6.40 -28.47
C ARG A 779 6.21 -5.62 -29.64
N GLU A 780 7.07 -4.99 -30.46
CA GLU A 780 6.67 -4.32 -31.69
C GLU A 780 6.46 -5.28 -32.89
N GLY A 781 6.39 -6.59 -32.67
CA GLY A 781 6.07 -7.61 -33.68
C GLY A 781 7.22 -7.95 -34.63
N LYS A 782 8.45 -7.52 -34.33
CA LYS A 782 9.62 -7.75 -35.19
C LYS A 782 10.25 -9.11 -34.94
N TYR A 783 10.59 -9.81 -36.01
CA TYR A 783 11.25 -11.11 -35.95
C TYR A 783 12.76 -10.96 -35.71
N VAL A 784 13.27 -11.62 -34.66
CA VAL A 784 14.67 -11.64 -34.26
C VAL A 784 15.12 -13.09 -34.16
N LEU A 785 16.32 -13.40 -34.67
CA LEU A 785 16.91 -14.73 -34.57
C LEU A 785 18.11 -14.71 -33.62
N ARG A 786 18.03 -15.47 -32.52
CA ARG A 786 19.12 -15.69 -31.58
C ARG A 786 19.89 -16.95 -31.92
N VAL A 787 21.17 -16.80 -32.20
CA VAL A 787 22.13 -17.90 -32.38
C VAL A 787 22.96 -18.00 -31.11
N ARG A 788 22.67 -18.98 -30.26
CA ARG A 788 23.41 -19.22 -29.03
C ARG A 788 24.51 -20.24 -29.29
N VAL A 789 25.74 -19.87 -28.97
CA VAL A 789 26.96 -20.60 -29.28
C VAL A 789 27.69 -20.95 -27.99
N LYS A 790 27.85 -22.24 -27.70
CA LYS A 790 28.65 -22.72 -26.58
C LYS A 790 30.12 -22.84 -26.97
N PRO A 791 31.05 -22.77 -26.00
CA PRO A 791 32.45 -23.10 -26.23
C PRO A 791 32.60 -24.51 -26.80
N TYR A 792 33.31 -24.64 -27.91
CA TYR A 792 33.74 -25.93 -28.42
C TYR A 792 34.94 -26.42 -27.61
N THR A 793 34.83 -27.58 -26.96
CA THR A 793 35.79 -28.02 -25.92
C THR A 793 36.84 -29.03 -26.40
N PHE A 794 36.67 -29.63 -27.58
CA PHE A 794 37.46 -30.78 -28.03
C PHE A 794 38.75 -30.43 -28.79
N GLY A 795 38.75 -29.33 -29.54
CA GLY A 795 39.85 -28.88 -30.39
C GLY A 795 39.65 -27.41 -30.74
N LEU A 796 40.50 -26.79 -31.55
CA LEU A 796 40.23 -25.43 -32.04
C LEU A 796 39.33 -25.47 -33.29
N VAL A 797 38.44 -24.48 -33.43
CA VAL A 797 37.56 -24.36 -34.60
C VAL A 797 38.20 -23.43 -35.63
N LYS A 798 38.24 -23.87 -36.89
CA LYS A 798 38.64 -23.06 -38.05
C LYS A 798 37.59 -23.15 -39.17
N PHE A 799 37.67 -22.25 -40.14
CA PHE A 799 36.83 -22.34 -41.33
C PHE A 799 37.23 -23.51 -42.23
N LYS A 800 36.26 -24.09 -42.92
CA LYS A 800 36.47 -25.10 -43.97
C LYS A 800 37.21 -24.50 -45.17
N ASP A 801 38.17 -25.24 -45.73
CA ASP A 801 38.92 -24.80 -46.92
C ASP A 801 38.00 -24.77 -48.16
N GLY A 802 38.04 -23.67 -48.93
CA GLY A 802 37.44 -23.60 -50.28
C GLY A 802 36.49 -22.44 -50.61
N SER A 803 36.13 -21.55 -49.68
CA SER A 803 35.14 -20.47 -49.97
C SER A 803 35.32 -19.14 -49.21
N ARG A 804 36.43 -18.97 -48.46
CA ARG A 804 36.71 -17.78 -47.64
C ARG A 804 37.18 -16.57 -48.49
N PRO A 805 36.64 -15.36 -48.28
CA PRO A 805 37.09 -14.14 -48.95
C PRO A 805 38.55 -13.77 -48.62
N GLU A 806 39.19 -13.06 -49.56
CA GLU A 806 40.55 -12.54 -49.40
C GLU A 806 40.61 -11.54 -48.23
N GLY A 807 41.53 -11.75 -47.27
CA GLY A 807 41.70 -10.89 -46.09
C GLY A 807 41.08 -11.41 -44.78
N LEU A 808 40.28 -12.48 -44.78
CA LEU A 808 39.84 -13.14 -43.53
C LEU A 808 40.88 -14.17 -43.06
N HIS A 809 41.09 -14.27 -41.74
CA HIS A 809 41.89 -15.33 -41.11
C HIS A 809 41.14 -16.67 -41.06
N ASP A 810 41.87 -17.76 -40.81
CA ASP A 810 41.38 -19.14 -40.81
C ASP A 810 40.59 -19.47 -39.55
N SER A 811 40.88 -18.79 -38.44
CA SER A 811 40.20 -18.97 -37.16
C SER A 811 40.16 -17.65 -36.37
N TYR A 812 39.18 -17.53 -35.47
CA TYR A 812 38.96 -16.35 -34.63
C TYR A 812 38.60 -16.76 -33.20
N VAL A 813 38.82 -15.87 -32.23
CA VAL A 813 38.37 -16.03 -30.84
C VAL A 813 37.82 -14.71 -30.30
N ARG A 814 36.79 -14.78 -29.45
CA ARG A 814 36.22 -13.62 -28.76
C ARG A 814 36.98 -13.34 -27.47
N GLN A 815 37.52 -12.12 -27.33
CA GLN A 815 38.19 -11.62 -26.12
C GLN A 815 37.84 -10.15 -25.86
N SER A 816 37.50 -9.81 -24.61
CA SER A 816 37.22 -8.44 -24.18
C SER A 816 36.24 -7.66 -25.09
N GLY A 817 35.14 -8.32 -25.50
CA GLY A 817 34.12 -7.71 -26.36
C GLY A 817 34.49 -7.61 -27.84
N LYS A 818 35.62 -8.17 -28.29
CA LYS A 818 36.04 -8.13 -29.70
C LYS A 818 36.38 -9.52 -30.24
N THR A 819 36.03 -9.76 -31.49
CA THR A 819 36.42 -10.98 -32.22
C THR A 819 37.76 -10.76 -32.93
N VAL A 820 38.81 -11.39 -32.40
CA VAL A 820 40.19 -11.22 -32.86
C VAL A 820 40.69 -12.44 -33.65
N PRO A 821 41.56 -12.26 -34.66
CA PRO A 821 42.19 -13.38 -35.36
C PRO A 821 42.93 -14.33 -34.42
N MET A 822 42.84 -15.63 -34.69
CA MET A 822 43.57 -16.65 -33.95
C MET A 822 45.05 -16.62 -34.33
N THR A 823 45.92 -16.18 -33.43
CA THR A 823 47.38 -16.23 -33.65
C THR A 823 47.97 -17.58 -33.23
N PRO A 824 49.14 -18.00 -33.76
CA PRO A 824 49.78 -19.25 -33.36
C PRO A 824 50.06 -19.36 -31.85
N SER A 825 50.43 -18.25 -31.20
CA SER A 825 50.67 -18.19 -29.75
C SER A 825 49.38 -18.37 -28.95
N LEU A 826 48.29 -17.74 -29.39
CA LEU A 826 46.97 -17.84 -28.78
C LEU A 826 46.38 -19.24 -28.94
N ALA A 827 46.49 -19.81 -30.13
CA ALA A 827 46.10 -21.18 -30.42
C ALA A 827 46.87 -22.18 -29.53
N SER A 828 48.18 -22.00 -29.38
CA SER A 828 49.01 -22.87 -28.51
C SER A 828 48.58 -22.80 -27.05
N ARG A 829 48.27 -21.59 -26.54
CA ARG A 829 47.76 -21.41 -25.18
C ARG A 829 46.41 -22.08 -24.96
N LEU A 830 45.45 -21.87 -25.88
CA LEU A 830 44.12 -22.47 -25.79
C LEU A 830 44.18 -24.00 -25.87
N ARG A 831 45.04 -24.55 -26.75
CA ARG A 831 45.28 -26.00 -26.83
C ARG A 831 45.85 -26.55 -25.53
N ALA A 832 46.84 -25.88 -24.93
CA ALA A 832 47.43 -26.31 -23.67
C ALA A 832 46.39 -26.30 -22.53
N GLN A 833 45.54 -25.28 -22.46
CA GLN A 833 44.45 -25.20 -21.48
C GLN A 833 43.43 -26.34 -21.64
N ARG A 834 43.01 -26.64 -22.88
CA ARG A 834 42.06 -27.73 -23.18
C ARG A 834 42.65 -29.12 -22.90
N THR A 835 43.91 -29.34 -23.27
CA THR A 835 44.64 -30.60 -23.03
C THR A 835 44.88 -30.85 -21.53
N ALA A 836 45.22 -29.81 -20.77
CA ALA A 836 45.38 -29.90 -19.32
C ALA A 836 44.08 -30.32 -18.62
N ARG A 837 42.93 -29.79 -19.07
CA ARG A 837 41.60 -30.15 -18.55
C ARG A 837 41.26 -31.62 -18.83
N ASP A 838 41.43 -32.09 -20.08
CA ASP A 838 41.16 -33.48 -20.48
C ASP A 838 42.03 -34.49 -19.71
N THR A 839 43.31 -34.16 -19.52
CA THR A 839 44.24 -34.99 -18.74
C THR A 839 43.82 -35.06 -17.26
N SER A 840 43.33 -33.94 -16.71
CA SER A 840 42.84 -33.85 -15.34
C SER A 840 41.58 -34.71 -15.12
N ASP A 841 40.59 -34.63 -16.00
CA ASP A 841 39.32 -35.36 -15.84
C ASP A 841 39.51 -36.89 -15.85
N MET A 842 40.29 -37.40 -16.81
CA MET A 842 40.62 -38.83 -16.85
C MET A 842 41.46 -39.29 -15.65
N ALA A 843 42.34 -38.43 -15.12
CA ALA A 843 43.09 -38.72 -13.90
C ALA A 843 42.18 -38.78 -12.65
N LEU A 844 41.20 -37.89 -12.54
CA LEU A 844 40.22 -37.89 -11.45
C LEU A 844 39.32 -39.12 -11.50
N LEU A 845 38.93 -39.58 -12.68
CA LEU A 845 38.15 -40.81 -12.85
C LEU A 845 38.93 -42.07 -12.45
N ARG A 846 40.20 -42.17 -12.84
CA ARG A 846 41.10 -43.25 -12.38
C ARG A 846 41.21 -43.23 -10.86
N LYS A 847 41.49 -42.05 -10.29
CA LYS A 847 41.60 -41.87 -8.84
C LYS A 847 40.30 -42.23 -8.12
N ALA A 848 39.13 -41.92 -8.69
CA ALA A 848 37.84 -42.32 -8.12
C ALA A 848 37.63 -43.83 -8.12
N ALA A 849 38.04 -44.52 -9.18
CA ALA A 849 38.01 -45.98 -9.25
C ALA A 849 38.97 -46.62 -8.23
N ASP A 850 40.21 -46.15 -8.19
CA ASP A 850 41.26 -46.68 -7.30
C ASP A 850 40.94 -46.46 -5.82
N GLU A 851 40.49 -45.25 -5.45
CA GLU A 851 40.15 -44.89 -4.07
C GLU A 851 38.74 -45.36 -3.65
N LYS A 852 37.97 -45.98 -4.56
CA LYS A 852 36.55 -46.35 -4.38
C LYS A 852 35.71 -45.17 -3.88
N ARG A 853 35.86 -44.03 -4.55
CA ARG A 853 35.11 -42.79 -4.31
C ARG A 853 34.10 -42.53 -5.42
N VAL A 854 33.06 -41.79 -5.09
CA VAL A 854 32.06 -41.34 -6.05
C VAL A 854 32.66 -40.24 -6.93
N ALA A 855 32.54 -40.39 -8.25
CA ALA A 855 32.85 -39.36 -9.21
C ALA A 855 31.57 -38.60 -9.59
N VAL A 856 31.66 -37.28 -9.75
CA VAL A 856 30.58 -36.44 -10.24
C VAL A 856 30.93 -36.00 -11.65
N LEU A 857 30.14 -36.47 -12.62
CA LEU A 857 30.20 -35.99 -14.00
C LEU A 857 29.36 -34.72 -14.10
N LYS A 858 30.01 -33.56 -14.17
CA LYS A 858 29.35 -32.24 -14.19
C LYS A 858 28.66 -32.01 -15.53
N GLY A 859 27.44 -31.51 -15.51
CA GLY A 859 26.68 -31.11 -16.70
C GLY A 859 26.47 -32.23 -17.73
N TYR A 860 26.39 -33.49 -17.30
CA TYR A 860 26.39 -34.63 -18.20
C TYR A 860 25.19 -34.62 -19.17
N ALA A 861 25.48 -34.60 -20.47
CA ALA A 861 24.50 -34.54 -21.54
C ALA A 861 23.89 -35.92 -21.84
N SER A 862 22.57 -36.00 -21.80
CA SER A 862 21.77 -37.18 -22.13
C SER A 862 20.61 -36.82 -23.06
N SER A 863 19.92 -37.81 -23.62
CA SER A 863 18.73 -37.59 -24.45
C SER A 863 17.59 -36.88 -23.72
N SER A 864 17.58 -36.92 -22.38
CA SER A 864 16.61 -36.24 -21.52
C SER A 864 17.10 -34.88 -20.99
N GLY A 865 18.22 -34.34 -21.52
CA GLY A 865 18.82 -33.07 -21.09
C GLY A 865 20.15 -33.22 -20.34
N ARG A 866 20.67 -32.09 -19.80
CA ARG A 866 21.93 -32.00 -19.06
C ARG A 866 21.70 -31.95 -17.54
N CYS A 867 22.44 -32.75 -16.79
CA CYS A 867 22.45 -32.68 -15.32
C CYS A 867 23.68 -33.42 -14.76
N ASP A 868 24.06 -33.09 -13.53
CA ASP A 868 25.17 -33.76 -12.85
C ASP A 868 24.84 -35.24 -12.59
N ARG A 869 25.82 -36.12 -12.79
CA ARG A 869 25.69 -37.56 -12.54
C ARG A 869 26.72 -38.03 -11.53
N GLN A 870 26.24 -38.52 -10.39
CA GLN A 870 27.06 -39.14 -9.36
C GLN A 870 27.19 -40.64 -9.66
N ILE A 871 28.41 -41.10 -9.87
CA ILE A 871 28.69 -42.46 -10.31
C ILE A 871 29.77 -43.13 -9.46
N GLU A 872 29.57 -44.41 -9.18
CA GLU A 872 30.60 -45.30 -8.63
C GLU A 872 31.29 -46.01 -9.81
N VAL A 873 32.56 -45.66 -10.06
CA VAL A 873 33.28 -46.04 -11.30
C VAL A 873 33.84 -47.46 -11.24
N TYR A 874 33.30 -48.38 -12.05
CA TYR A 874 33.71 -49.79 -12.01
C TYR A 874 34.84 -50.14 -12.99
N LYS A 875 34.72 -49.70 -14.24
CA LYS A 875 35.65 -50.04 -15.32
C LYS A 875 35.79 -48.86 -16.25
N ILE A 876 37.01 -48.58 -16.69
CA ILE A 876 37.31 -47.50 -17.63
C ILE A 876 37.93 -48.12 -18.87
N TRP A 877 37.33 -47.85 -20.03
CA TRP A 877 37.94 -48.16 -21.32
C TRP A 877 38.54 -46.87 -21.87
N GLU A 878 39.81 -46.62 -21.53
CA GLU A 878 40.48 -45.35 -21.82
C GLU A 878 40.48 -45.00 -23.31
N GLN A 879 40.78 -45.96 -24.18
CA GLN A 879 40.79 -45.75 -25.64
C GLN A 879 39.43 -45.33 -26.21
N ARG A 880 38.33 -45.72 -25.56
CA ARG A 880 36.97 -45.38 -25.98
C ARG A 880 36.39 -44.20 -25.19
N ARG A 881 37.13 -43.67 -24.20
CA ARG A 881 36.66 -42.65 -23.24
C ARG A 881 35.29 -43.01 -22.63
N THR A 882 35.10 -44.29 -22.36
CA THR A 882 33.85 -44.84 -21.81
C THR A 882 34.10 -45.39 -20.41
N ILE A 883 33.18 -45.09 -19.51
CA ILE A 883 33.18 -45.55 -18.12
C ILE A 883 31.96 -46.46 -17.92
N CYS A 884 32.16 -47.62 -17.32
CA CYS A 884 31.09 -48.38 -16.69
C CYS A 884 31.05 -47.99 -15.22
N GLY A 885 29.89 -47.54 -14.75
CA GLY A 885 29.70 -47.19 -13.35
C GLY A 885 28.26 -47.32 -12.91
N TYR A 886 28.04 -47.38 -11.61
CA TYR A 886 26.71 -47.38 -11.03
C TYR A 886 26.21 -45.97 -10.82
N ASP A 887 25.13 -45.65 -11.51
CA ASP A 887 24.40 -44.40 -11.36
C ASP A 887 23.65 -44.42 -10.03
N ILE A 888 24.10 -43.60 -9.08
CA ILE A 888 23.53 -43.58 -7.72
C ILE A 888 22.06 -43.16 -7.76
N LEU A 889 21.74 -42.18 -8.59
CA LEU A 889 20.39 -41.62 -8.71
C LEU A 889 19.45 -42.64 -9.38
N ASN A 890 19.87 -43.19 -10.52
CA ASN A 890 19.05 -44.12 -11.29
C ASN A 890 19.14 -45.57 -10.80
N LYS A 891 19.94 -45.82 -9.76
CA LYS A 891 20.13 -47.12 -9.10
C LYS A 891 20.44 -48.27 -10.09
N LYS A 892 21.23 -47.99 -11.13
CA LYS A 892 21.56 -48.97 -12.18
C LYS A 892 22.97 -48.76 -12.72
N THR A 893 23.67 -49.85 -13.04
CA THR A 893 24.93 -49.81 -13.78
C THR A 893 24.70 -49.40 -15.22
N ARG A 894 25.46 -48.40 -15.70
CA ARG A 894 25.33 -47.83 -17.04
C ARG A 894 26.71 -47.48 -17.61
N LEU A 895 26.74 -47.27 -18.92
CA LEU A 895 27.90 -46.73 -19.62
C LEU A 895 27.78 -45.21 -19.75
N PHE A 896 28.87 -44.51 -19.46
CA PHE A 896 29.00 -43.07 -19.56
C PHE A 896 30.15 -42.73 -20.51
N LYS A 897 29.94 -41.80 -21.45
CA LYS A 897 31.01 -41.25 -22.30
C LYS A 897 31.54 -39.99 -21.67
N VAL A 898 32.84 -39.93 -21.41
CA VAL A 898 33.48 -38.74 -20.80
C VAL A 898 33.29 -37.50 -21.67
N THR A 899 33.20 -37.67 -22.98
CA THR A 899 32.91 -36.58 -23.93
C THR A 899 31.56 -35.90 -23.74
N ARG A 900 30.69 -36.42 -22.87
CA ARG A 900 29.36 -35.85 -22.59
C ARG A 900 29.31 -35.06 -21.28
N CYS A 901 30.37 -35.00 -20.48
CA CYS A 901 30.43 -34.14 -19.30
C CYS A 901 31.22 -32.86 -19.56
N GLU A 902 30.85 -31.81 -18.83
CA GLU A 902 31.56 -30.53 -18.80
C GLU A 902 32.82 -30.62 -17.92
N GLY A 903 32.90 -31.58 -17.01
CA GLY A 903 34.09 -31.87 -16.22
C GLY A 903 33.85 -32.98 -15.21
N VAL A 904 34.91 -33.39 -14.50
CA VAL A 904 34.83 -34.41 -13.46
C VAL A 904 35.26 -33.86 -12.11
N GLU A 905 34.49 -34.17 -11.08
CA GLU A 905 34.85 -33.89 -9.68
C GLU A 905 34.86 -35.17 -8.86
N LEU A 906 35.71 -35.19 -7.82
CA LEU A 906 35.85 -36.30 -6.88
C LEU A 906 35.08 -35.98 -5.60
N ALA A 907 33.94 -36.63 -5.38
CA ALA A 907 33.16 -36.43 -4.16
C ALA A 907 33.88 -37.05 -2.95
N ALA A 908 33.67 -36.50 -1.75
CA ALA A 908 34.19 -37.07 -0.50
C ALA A 908 33.54 -38.44 -0.18
N GLN A 909 32.34 -38.69 -0.73
CA GLN A 909 31.59 -39.91 -0.55
C GLN A 909 32.35 -41.13 -1.10
N LYS A 910 32.51 -42.16 -0.28
CA LYS A 910 32.98 -43.49 -0.71
C LYS A 910 31.83 -44.29 -1.30
N TRP A 911 32.15 -45.34 -2.07
CA TRP A 911 31.13 -46.24 -2.60
C TRP A 911 30.26 -46.81 -1.48
N SER A 912 28.97 -46.80 -1.72
CA SER A 912 27.94 -47.20 -0.77
C SER A 912 27.80 -48.72 -0.64
N ARG A 913 28.34 -49.49 -1.59
CA ARG A 913 28.28 -50.96 -1.61
C ARG A 913 29.58 -51.56 -2.17
N ALA A 914 29.94 -52.75 -1.69
CA ALA A 914 30.93 -53.60 -2.35
C ALA A 914 30.26 -54.27 -3.55
N HIS A 915 30.63 -53.88 -4.76
CA HIS A 915 30.06 -54.44 -5.97
C HIS A 915 30.92 -55.61 -6.45
N GLY A 916 30.28 -56.75 -6.72
CA GLY A 916 30.93 -57.88 -7.40
C GLY A 916 31.33 -57.49 -8.84
N THR A 917 32.15 -58.32 -9.49
CA THR A 917 32.50 -58.14 -10.91
C THR A 917 31.24 -57.90 -11.73
N THR A 918 31.12 -56.70 -12.32
CA THR A 918 29.99 -56.35 -13.18
C THR A 918 29.92 -57.29 -14.37
N ASN A 919 28.74 -57.83 -14.67
CA ASN A 919 28.48 -58.62 -15.88
C ASN A 919 28.25 -57.74 -17.13
N LEU A 920 28.44 -56.42 -16.99
CA LEU A 920 28.28 -55.43 -18.05
C LEU A 920 29.65 -55.08 -18.65
N ASP A 921 29.89 -55.53 -19.88
CA ASP A 921 31.04 -55.18 -20.71
C ASP A 921 30.61 -54.25 -21.86
N ILE A 922 31.50 -54.04 -22.83
CA ILE A 922 31.18 -53.38 -24.10
C ILE A 922 31.30 -54.34 -25.27
N ASP A 923 30.39 -54.23 -26.22
CA ASP A 923 30.44 -55.04 -27.44
C ASP A 923 31.45 -54.44 -28.46
N PRO A 924 31.72 -55.14 -29.58
CA PRO A 924 32.61 -54.64 -30.62
C PRO A 924 32.22 -53.25 -31.17
N PHE A 925 30.94 -52.89 -31.12
CA PHE A 925 30.35 -51.63 -31.59
C PHE A 925 30.28 -50.53 -30.52
N GLY A 926 30.75 -50.81 -29.29
CA GLY A 926 30.77 -49.84 -28.19
C GLY A 926 29.44 -49.69 -27.45
N MET A 927 28.51 -50.63 -27.63
CA MET A 927 27.27 -50.71 -26.88
C MET A 927 27.45 -51.54 -25.61
N SER A 928 26.49 -51.44 -24.68
CA SER A 928 26.51 -52.27 -23.47
C SER A 928 26.34 -53.74 -23.80
N PHE A 929 27.24 -54.57 -23.30
CA PHE A 929 27.26 -56.01 -23.47
C PHE A 929 26.91 -56.72 -22.16
N GLU A 930 25.70 -57.27 -22.08
CA GLU A 930 25.25 -58.10 -20.98
C GLU A 930 25.44 -59.58 -21.37
N GLN A 931 26.44 -60.25 -20.77
CA GLN A 931 26.86 -61.59 -21.21
C GLN A 931 25.73 -62.63 -21.18
N TYR A 932 24.77 -62.51 -20.26
CA TYR A 932 23.61 -63.42 -20.15
C TYR A 932 22.53 -63.20 -21.23
N LYS A 933 22.59 -62.08 -21.95
CA LYS A 933 21.74 -61.79 -23.13
C LYS A 933 22.51 -61.91 -24.44
N ALA A 934 23.77 -62.38 -24.40
CA ALA A 934 24.60 -62.47 -25.58
C ALA A 934 23.97 -63.41 -26.61
N GLN A 935 23.79 -62.90 -27.81
CA GLN A 935 23.32 -63.62 -28.98
C GLN A 935 24.41 -63.52 -30.05
N GLU A 936 24.73 -64.65 -30.69
CA GLU A 936 25.69 -64.65 -31.79
C GLU A 936 25.02 -64.10 -33.05
N MET A 937 25.64 -63.09 -33.65
CA MET A 937 25.20 -62.50 -34.91
C MET A 937 26.19 -62.85 -36.01
N VAL A 938 25.64 -63.12 -37.18
CA VAL A 938 26.42 -63.35 -38.39
C VAL A 938 25.91 -62.41 -39.47
N ILE A 939 26.78 -61.54 -39.97
CA ILE A 939 26.50 -60.70 -41.13
C ILE A 939 27.54 -60.92 -42.22
N ARG A 940 27.10 -60.83 -43.48
CA ARG A 940 27.97 -60.85 -44.65
C ARG A 940 28.16 -59.44 -45.19
N LEU A 941 29.36 -59.15 -45.64
CA LEU A 941 29.80 -57.85 -46.10
C LEU A 941 30.45 -57.98 -47.47
N SER A 942 30.16 -57.04 -48.35
CA SER A 942 30.97 -56.81 -49.54
C SER A 942 32.35 -56.25 -49.15
N ALA A 943 33.32 -56.25 -50.08
CA ALA A 943 34.62 -55.61 -49.85
C ALA A 943 34.53 -54.13 -49.43
N TYR A 944 33.52 -53.39 -49.91
CA TYR A 944 33.26 -52.02 -49.49
C TYR A 944 32.75 -51.94 -48.05
N GLY A 945 31.71 -52.72 -47.71
CA GLY A 945 31.17 -52.78 -46.36
C GLY A 945 32.21 -53.23 -45.32
N TYR A 946 33.11 -54.13 -45.68
CA TYR A 946 34.23 -54.53 -44.82
C TYR A 946 35.20 -53.37 -44.52
N ARG A 947 35.59 -52.59 -45.53
CA ARG A 947 36.50 -51.45 -45.32
C ARG A 947 35.89 -50.42 -44.39
N LEU A 948 34.62 -50.06 -44.61
CA LEU A 948 33.93 -49.11 -43.75
C LEU A 948 33.80 -49.63 -42.31
N LEU A 949 33.51 -50.93 -42.13
CA LEU A 949 33.49 -51.54 -40.79
C LEU A 949 34.85 -51.41 -40.09
N VAL A 950 35.95 -51.64 -40.79
CA VAL A 950 37.30 -51.54 -40.21
C VAL A 950 37.65 -50.09 -39.86
N GLU A 951 37.23 -49.13 -40.68
CA GLU A 951 37.44 -47.70 -40.45
C GLU A 951 36.63 -47.19 -39.24
N GLU A 952 35.34 -47.52 -39.17
CA GLU A 952 34.44 -47.03 -38.12
C GLU A 952 34.54 -47.86 -36.82
N PHE A 953 34.72 -49.17 -36.95
CA PHE A 953 34.74 -50.14 -35.85
C PHE A 953 35.94 -51.10 -35.95
N PRO A 954 37.18 -50.63 -35.75
CA PRO A 954 38.38 -51.46 -35.90
C PRO A 954 38.39 -52.76 -35.08
N VAL A 955 37.70 -52.76 -33.93
CA VAL A 955 37.58 -53.95 -33.06
C VAL A 955 36.68 -55.01 -33.69
N ALA A 956 35.56 -54.61 -34.29
CA ALA A 956 34.68 -55.52 -35.03
C ALA A 956 35.38 -56.05 -36.29
N GLY A 957 36.15 -55.21 -36.98
CA GLY A 957 36.94 -55.60 -38.14
C GLY A 957 37.90 -56.78 -37.91
N LYS A 958 38.42 -56.94 -36.69
CA LYS A 958 39.30 -58.08 -36.32
C LYS A 958 38.57 -59.42 -36.21
N LEU A 959 37.24 -59.41 -36.11
CA LEU A 959 36.39 -60.61 -36.00
C LEU A 959 35.87 -61.08 -37.37
N VAL A 960 36.26 -60.39 -38.44
CA VAL A 960 35.80 -60.68 -39.80
C VAL A 960 36.68 -61.74 -40.45
N GLN A 961 36.05 -62.69 -41.15
CA GLN A 961 36.72 -63.70 -41.97
C GLN A 961 36.32 -63.55 -43.44
N GLN A 962 37.24 -63.79 -44.37
CA GLN A 962 36.93 -63.79 -45.80
C GLN A 962 36.37 -65.16 -46.22
N LEU A 963 35.27 -65.18 -46.96
CA LEU A 963 34.65 -66.40 -47.49
C LEU A 963 35.30 -66.82 -48.81
N GLN A 964 35.46 -68.14 -49.05
CA GLN A 964 35.96 -68.65 -50.33
C GLN A 964 34.89 -68.53 -51.42
N ALA A 965 35.31 -68.12 -52.61
CA ALA A 965 34.41 -67.77 -53.71
C ALA A 965 33.63 -68.99 -54.24
N ALA A 966 32.31 -68.87 -54.29
CA ALA A 966 31.46 -69.72 -55.12
C ALA A 966 30.86 -68.83 -56.24
N ASP A 967 31.42 -68.96 -57.44
CA ASP A 967 30.89 -68.65 -58.78
C ASP A 967 29.94 -67.44 -58.98
N THR A 968 30.07 -66.34 -58.23
CA THR A 968 29.57 -65.00 -58.67
C THR A 968 30.29 -63.83 -57.98
N SER A 969 30.39 -62.74 -58.73
CA SER A 969 31.18 -61.51 -58.55
C SER A 969 31.42 -60.96 -57.13
N GLY A 970 32.69 -60.95 -56.70
CA GLY A 970 33.23 -60.12 -55.61
C GLY A 970 33.71 -60.88 -54.37
N ALA A 971 34.79 -60.42 -53.72
CA ALA A 971 35.23 -60.96 -52.43
C ALA A 971 34.19 -60.66 -51.33
N MET A 972 33.71 -61.69 -50.66
CA MET A 972 32.75 -61.59 -49.56
C MET A 972 33.42 -61.86 -48.21
N PHE A 973 32.95 -61.14 -47.20
CA PHE A 973 33.46 -61.20 -45.83
C PHE A 973 32.32 -61.53 -44.87
N GLU A 974 32.61 -62.22 -43.78
CA GLU A 974 31.64 -62.62 -42.76
C GLU A 974 32.12 -62.15 -41.39
N LEU A 975 31.30 -61.34 -40.72
CA LEU A 975 31.51 -60.96 -39.33
C LEU A 975 30.71 -61.91 -38.45
N ARG A 976 31.39 -62.59 -37.52
CA ARG A 976 30.75 -63.32 -36.42
C ARG A 976 31.06 -62.61 -35.11
N CYS A 977 30.04 -62.14 -34.42
CA CYS A 977 30.23 -61.47 -33.14
C CYS A 977 29.06 -61.68 -32.18
N PRO A 978 29.33 -61.86 -30.87
CA PRO A 978 28.29 -61.82 -29.87
C PRO A 978 27.91 -60.37 -29.56
N ILE A 979 26.62 -60.08 -29.51
CA ILE A 979 26.07 -58.81 -29.02
C ILE A 979 24.92 -59.09 -28.05
N SER A 980 24.62 -58.17 -27.14
CA SER A 980 23.43 -58.29 -26.27
C SER A 980 22.31 -57.32 -26.64
N SER A 981 22.55 -56.40 -27.58
CA SER A 981 21.56 -55.47 -28.12
C SER A 981 21.80 -55.28 -29.61
N PRO A 982 20.78 -55.36 -30.48
CA PRO A 982 20.92 -55.21 -31.93
C PRO A 982 21.26 -53.77 -32.37
N GLU A 983 21.20 -52.79 -31.47
CA GLU A 983 21.25 -51.37 -31.82
C GLU A 983 22.56 -50.93 -32.50
N GLY A 984 23.71 -51.35 -31.97
CA GLY A 984 25.02 -50.95 -32.51
C GLY A 984 25.28 -51.53 -33.89
N LEU A 985 25.21 -52.85 -34.00
CA LEU A 985 25.36 -53.58 -35.25
C LEU A 985 24.28 -53.20 -36.27
N GLY A 986 23.04 -52.99 -35.83
CA GLY A 986 21.91 -52.62 -36.70
C GLY A 986 22.08 -51.24 -37.32
N ARG A 987 22.60 -50.26 -36.57
CA ARG A 987 22.94 -48.93 -37.13
C ARG A 987 23.97 -49.03 -38.24
N PHE A 988 25.01 -49.84 -38.04
CA PHE A 988 26.01 -50.08 -39.08
C PHE A 988 25.40 -50.76 -40.32
N VAL A 989 24.60 -51.82 -40.14
CA VAL A 989 23.95 -52.49 -41.27
C VAL A 989 23.07 -51.51 -42.07
N MET A 990 22.38 -50.61 -41.40
CA MET A 990 21.55 -49.58 -42.05
C MET A 990 22.35 -48.47 -42.72
N SER A 991 23.59 -48.18 -42.27
CA SER A 991 24.42 -47.13 -42.87
C SER A 991 25.07 -47.55 -44.20
N VAL A 992 25.12 -48.85 -44.49
CA VAL A 992 25.69 -49.40 -45.72
C VAL A 992 24.69 -50.28 -46.51
N PRO A 993 23.57 -49.70 -46.98
CA PRO A 993 22.55 -50.44 -47.70
C PRO A 993 23.13 -51.11 -48.95
N GLY A 994 22.78 -52.39 -49.16
CA GLY A 994 23.29 -53.18 -50.29
C GLY A 994 24.73 -53.70 -50.14
N HIS A 995 25.39 -53.40 -49.02
CA HIS A 995 26.77 -53.83 -48.76
C HIS A 995 26.93 -54.66 -47.47
N ALA A 996 25.88 -54.79 -46.67
CA ALA A 996 25.78 -55.66 -45.49
C ALA A 996 24.47 -56.46 -45.50
N TRP A 997 24.56 -57.77 -45.25
CA TRP A 997 23.42 -58.69 -45.21
C TRP A 997 23.40 -59.49 -43.91
N ILE A 998 22.25 -59.54 -43.25
CA ILE A 998 22.07 -60.32 -42.02
C ILE A 998 21.90 -61.80 -42.40
N VAL A 999 22.79 -62.65 -41.92
CA VAL A 999 22.75 -64.11 -42.15
C VAL A 999 22.13 -64.85 -40.97
N GLN A 1000 22.44 -64.41 -39.75
CA GLN A 1000 21.94 -64.99 -38.49
C GLN A 1000 21.68 -63.88 -37.47
N GLY A 1001 20.52 -63.94 -36.82
CA GLY A 1001 20.12 -63.01 -35.75
C GLY A 1001 18.74 -62.39 -35.98
N ASP A 1002 17.68 -63.07 -35.55
CA ASP A 1002 16.30 -62.60 -35.74
C ASP A 1002 16.06 -61.25 -35.06
N SER A 1003 16.60 -61.04 -33.85
CA SER A 1003 16.49 -59.76 -33.13
C SER A 1003 17.12 -58.59 -33.88
N LEU A 1004 18.18 -58.83 -34.66
CA LEU A 1004 18.83 -57.80 -35.47
C LEU A 1004 17.97 -57.46 -36.69
N LYS A 1005 17.36 -58.47 -37.30
CA LYS A 1005 16.46 -58.30 -38.44
C LYS A 1005 15.21 -57.51 -38.03
N GLU A 1006 14.57 -57.90 -36.93
CA GLU A 1006 13.42 -57.19 -36.35
C GLU A 1006 13.75 -55.72 -36.06
N TYR A 1007 14.92 -55.46 -35.45
CA TYR A 1007 15.38 -54.09 -35.19
C TYR A 1007 15.53 -53.27 -36.47
N VAL A 1008 16.16 -53.81 -37.51
CA VAL A 1008 16.36 -53.11 -38.78
C VAL A 1008 15.02 -52.87 -39.50
N GLU A 1009 14.10 -53.84 -39.48
CA GLU A 1009 12.75 -53.69 -40.06
C GLU A 1009 11.95 -52.59 -39.37
N GLU A 1010 11.96 -52.56 -38.02
CA GLU A 1010 11.29 -51.52 -37.23
C GLU A 1010 11.85 -50.13 -37.56
N LYS A 1011 13.18 -49.98 -37.57
CA LYS A 1011 13.83 -48.69 -37.85
C LYS A 1011 13.66 -48.25 -39.30
N THR A 1012 13.62 -49.18 -40.26
CA THR A 1012 13.33 -48.87 -41.67
C THR A 1012 11.91 -48.35 -41.82
N LYS A 1013 10.93 -48.94 -41.12
CA LYS A 1013 9.55 -48.45 -41.12
C LYS A 1013 9.44 -47.03 -40.56
N ILE A 1014 10.12 -46.75 -39.45
CA ILE A 1014 10.20 -45.39 -38.88
C ILE A 1014 10.89 -44.44 -39.87
N LEU A 1015 11.99 -44.86 -40.47
CA LEU A 1015 12.71 -44.05 -41.46
C LEU A 1015 11.82 -43.73 -42.66
N THR A 1016 11.03 -44.68 -43.17
CA THR A 1016 10.05 -44.43 -44.23
C THR A 1016 8.96 -43.45 -43.80
N GLN A 1017 8.49 -43.52 -42.55
CA GLN A 1017 7.52 -42.56 -41.99
C GLN A 1017 8.10 -41.15 -41.78
N CYS A 1018 9.41 -41.02 -41.60
CA CYS A 1018 10.07 -39.72 -41.47
C CYS A 1018 10.44 -39.10 -42.83
N ILE A 1019 10.51 -39.90 -43.89
CA ILE A 1019 10.84 -39.46 -45.25
C ILE A 1019 9.57 -39.19 -46.08
N GLY A 1020 8.44 -39.81 -45.73
CA GLY A 1020 7.11 -39.47 -46.27
C GLY A 1020 6.47 -38.34 -45.48
#